data_AF-A0A1M6VIK9-F1
#
_entry.id   AF-A0A1M6VIK9-F1
#
_cell.length_a   1.000
_cell.length_b   1.000
_cell.length_c   1.000
_cell.angle_alpha   90.00
_cell.angle_beta   90.00
_cell.angle_gamma   90.00
#
_symmetry.space_group_name_H-M   'P 1'
#
loop_
_entity.id
_entity.type
_entity.pdbx_description
1 polymer ?
#
loop_
_entity_poly.entity_id
_entity_poly.type
_entity_poly.pdbx_seq_one_letter_code
_entity_poly.pdbx_strand_id
1 'polypeptide(L)'
;MRPPPQRFRPGAPPAAARPGPEVPHRREVPLLTHDDTPAALTQQALTQQALNRHAPAQQAPTQHAGSVRGSVWPDAATAVVARSGGAPGGPPRGGRRTAAAPRDPRRRWLRWTLGALGTMILLPFLAFVIGWVIFKVPSADEVRTTQQAVFTFADATTPVATVRPEGGGNRIKVPLDRVPVQVRQAVLAAEDATFYSNPGFDLSGILRAIYNQVTGGVGGGSTITQQYIKVTTGQDQSSGFAGLWRKYKEIVLAVKISREYTKDEILENYLNTIYLGRGASGIQTASLAYFGKDVDQLTVSEGALLAGVIQSPSRWDPAKSRPDAERRWNFVLDQMVQNKWLSPEERAALQFPETKEPEPLGGGVPGDDRFHIYNRAKAELLAMGITEDQIETEGLTVVTTIDQKTQQKAVEAVKAVKRGQPENLRYALTAVDPRTGAIMAYYGGDNISFDYAGNALRQPGSSFKPFVFAAALQAGKGIGLGTVYDGTSPQTIKGTVFNNSESASCPNCTVLQAMTQSVNTVFIHMADQIGIQKVIDAAHAAGIPENLVNERRLGLALGDQDVHPLDMAVAYATFAADGVRHQPFLVQKVTTADGRVLYEAPESPAGEQAFPQQVARNVTESMMQVASTSGVPLSGGRPAASKSGTAQNEQYKGQNRDAWYVGYTPQLSTAVWVGSDKSDPIKNSAGRPIYGRMLPGSIWQRFMNQALAGKPIEQFSPFEPMGTPPYYGDDDDDDDEDEDDYEDGEDRRGRGDRGERGGRGDDGDDEDYGLRYFGDSTAVAVPAANGPGGYATVPAQATPTPQPRRVSPVSSAPPTPAGR
;
A
#
# COMPACT_ATOMS: atom_id res chain seq x y z
N MET A 1 -58.08 -71.47 51.17
CA MET A 1 -56.98 -72.01 52.01
C MET A 1 -55.66 -71.33 51.62
N ARG A 2 -54.62 -71.38 52.46
CA ARG A 2 -53.22 -71.00 52.14
C ARG A 2 -52.34 -72.26 52.23
N PRO A 3 -51.26 -72.38 51.43
CA PRO A 3 -49.89 -72.11 51.92
C PRO A 3 -49.07 -71.15 50.99
N PRO A 4 -47.77 -70.84 51.27
CA PRO A 4 -47.12 -69.61 50.76
C PRO A 4 -45.85 -69.79 49.85
N PRO A 5 -44.63 -69.23 50.10
CA PRO A 5 -44.15 -68.03 49.36
C PRO A 5 -42.72 -68.05 48.76
N GLN A 6 -42.31 -66.84 48.29
CA GLN A 6 -40.95 -66.29 47.97
C GLN A 6 -40.52 -66.41 46.49
N ARG A 7 -39.83 -65.44 45.85
CA ARG A 7 -39.55 -63.97 46.01
C ARG A 7 -39.42 -63.42 44.55
N PHE A 8 -39.34 -62.13 44.17
CA PHE A 8 -38.96 -60.83 44.77
C PHE A 8 -40.08 -59.77 44.56
N ARG A 9 -39.93 -58.54 45.11
CA ARG A 9 -40.89 -57.43 44.91
C ARG A 9 -40.21 -56.06 44.64
N PRO A 10 -40.87 -55.14 43.92
CA PRO A 10 -40.41 -53.76 43.64
C PRO A 10 -40.86 -52.76 44.73
N GLY A 11 -40.49 -51.47 44.60
CA GLY A 11 -40.91 -50.41 45.53
C GLY A 11 -40.93 -48.98 44.96
N ALA A 12 -42.04 -48.29 45.25
CA ALA A 12 -42.32 -46.83 45.23
C ALA A 12 -43.59 -46.63 46.11
N PRO A 13 -44.03 -45.42 46.54
CA PRO A 13 -43.50 -44.07 46.33
C PRO A 13 -43.06 -43.27 47.62
N PRO A 14 -43.71 -42.20 48.16
CA PRO A 14 -43.11 -40.84 48.18
C PRO A 14 -43.04 -40.06 49.54
N ALA A 15 -42.53 -38.80 49.49
CA ALA A 15 -42.66 -37.66 50.45
C ALA A 15 -41.85 -37.69 51.78
N ALA A 16 -41.50 -36.57 52.48
CA ALA A 16 -41.27 -35.14 52.13
C ALA A 16 -40.63 -34.33 53.32
N ALA A 17 -40.04 -33.14 53.03
CA ALA A 17 -39.61 -32.02 53.94
C ALA A 17 -38.48 -32.26 55.00
N ARG A 18 -37.50 -31.36 55.32
CA ARG A 18 -37.31 -29.87 55.46
C ARG A 18 -37.52 -29.31 56.89
N PRO A 19 -37.09 -28.06 57.28
CA PRO A 19 -36.50 -26.89 56.55
C PRO A 19 -34.94 -26.87 56.60
N GLY A 20 -34.09 -25.81 56.57
CA GLY A 20 -34.13 -24.31 56.46
C GLY A 20 -33.09 -23.66 57.43
N PRO A 21 -32.73 -22.33 57.37
CA PRO A 21 -33.08 -21.23 56.44
C PRO A 21 -31.91 -20.88 55.44
N GLU A 22 -32.04 -20.21 54.27
CA GLU A 22 -32.72 -18.95 53.82
C GLU A 22 -31.83 -17.69 54.04
N VAL A 23 -31.67 -16.67 53.17
CA VAL A 23 -32.52 -15.98 52.14
C VAL A 23 -31.60 -15.30 51.05
N PRO A 24 -32.08 -14.49 50.05
CA PRO A 24 -32.76 -14.76 48.77
C PRO A 24 -31.90 -14.59 47.47
N HIS A 25 -32.48 -14.91 46.29
CA HIS A 25 -32.03 -14.43 44.96
C HIS A 25 -33.23 -13.91 44.11
N ARG A 26 -32.96 -13.08 43.07
CA ARG A 26 -33.95 -12.48 42.14
C ARG A 26 -33.46 -12.47 40.67
N ARG A 27 -34.33 -12.06 39.73
CA ARG A 27 -34.28 -12.33 38.27
C ARG A 27 -33.51 -11.33 37.39
N GLU A 28 -32.74 -11.89 36.44
CA GLU A 28 -32.71 -11.70 34.96
C GLU A 28 -32.67 -10.30 34.27
N VAL A 29 -31.59 -10.08 33.48
CA VAL A 29 -31.33 -9.17 32.30
C VAL A 29 -31.56 -7.64 32.39
N PRO A 30 -30.89 -6.76 31.57
CA PRO A 30 -29.97 -7.02 30.43
C PRO A 30 -28.61 -6.22 30.39
N LEU A 31 -27.78 -6.55 29.37
CA LEU A 31 -26.78 -5.77 28.58
C LEU A 31 -25.95 -4.57 29.13
N LEU A 32 -24.64 -4.63 28.81
CA LEU A 32 -23.67 -3.56 28.40
C LEU A 32 -22.88 -2.67 29.41
N THR A 33 -21.68 -2.26 28.93
CA THR A 33 -20.73 -1.18 29.32
C THR A 33 -19.59 -1.36 30.35
N HIS A 34 -18.47 -0.71 29.99
CA HIS A 34 -17.35 -0.04 30.72
C HIS A 34 -17.47 0.22 32.24
N ASP A 35 -16.42 0.43 33.04
CA ASP A 35 -14.94 0.41 32.92
C ASP A 35 -14.37 0.02 34.33
N ASP A 36 -13.09 -0.24 34.62
CA ASP A 36 -12.02 0.77 34.74
C ASP A 36 -10.59 0.19 34.93
N THR A 37 -9.65 1.07 34.62
CA THR A 37 -8.16 1.08 34.58
C THR A 37 -7.38 0.57 35.84
N PRO A 38 -6.03 0.38 35.81
CA PRO A 38 -5.05 0.92 34.85
C PRO A 38 -3.99 -0.03 34.24
N ALA A 39 -3.86 0.04 32.92
CA ALA A 39 -2.74 -0.53 32.17
C ALA A 39 -1.60 0.50 31.99
N ALA A 40 -0.75 0.64 33.02
CA ALA A 40 0.35 1.62 33.03
C ALA A 40 1.73 0.96 33.14
N LEU A 41 2.13 0.10 32.18
CA LEU A 41 3.50 -0.44 32.12
C LEU A 41 4.03 -0.92 30.74
N THR A 42 3.38 -0.61 29.62
CA THR A 42 3.76 -1.16 28.29
C THR A 42 4.04 -0.12 27.19
N GLN A 43 4.41 1.12 27.54
CA GLN A 43 4.74 2.15 26.53
C GLN A 43 6.05 2.94 26.80
N GLN A 44 6.92 2.41 27.67
CA GLN A 44 8.33 2.85 27.77
C GLN A 44 9.31 1.91 27.05
N ALA A 45 8.90 0.69 26.69
CA ALA A 45 9.77 -0.32 26.08
C ALA A 45 10.09 -0.09 24.59
N LEU A 46 9.20 0.59 23.83
CA LEU A 46 9.36 0.79 22.38
C LEU A 46 10.04 2.13 22.01
N THR A 47 10.13 3.08 22.95
CA THR A 47 10.68 4.42 22.69
C THR A 47 12.19 4.54 22.94
N GLN A 48 12.88 3.46 23.33
CA GLN A 48 14.33 3.44 23.55
C GLN A 48 15.15 2.71 22.48
N GLN A 49 14.55 1.88 21.62
CA GLN A 49 15.28 1.17 20.56
C GLN A 49 15.41 1.97 19.25
N ALA A 50 14.65 3.05 19.06
CA ALA A 50 14.72 3.91 17.88
C ALA A 50 15.77 5.05 17.96
N LEU A 51 16.56 5.13 19.03
CA LEU A 51 17.55 6.22 19.25
C LEU A 51 19.01 5.76 19.34
N ASN A 52 19.30 4.45 19.31
CA ASN A 52 20.67 3.91 19.47
C ASN A 52 21.17 3.16 18.23
N ARG A 53 21.43 3.89 17.13
CA ARG A 53 22.21 3.43 15.97
C ARG A 53 23.17 4.50 15.41
N HIS A 54 23.91 5.19 16.26
CA HIS A 54 25.06 6.04 15.87
C HIS A 54 26.22 5.89 16.88
N ALA A 55 27.23 5.08 16.52
CA ALA A 55 28.49 4.93 17.25
C ALA A 55 29.54 4.21 16.35
N PRO A 56 30.85 4.36 16.59
CA PRO A 56 31.52 5.65 16.67
C PRO A 56 32.79 5.70 15.78
N ALA A 57 33.12 6.87 15.23
CA ALA A 57 34.42 7.07 14.58
C ALA A 57 35.53 7.07 15.66
N GLN A 58 36.44 6.11 15.60
CA GLN A 58 37.50 5.94 16.60
C GLN A 58 38.59 7.00 16.45
N GLN A 59 38.90 7.70 17.55
CA GLN A 59 40.15 8.46 17.68
C GLN A 59 41.22 7.57 18.30
N ALA A 60 42.35 7.42 17.61
CA ALA A 60 43.56 6.75 18.09
C ALA A 60 44.81 7.55 17.66
N PRO A 61 45.94 7.47 18.38
CA PRO A 61 46.76 8.66 18.60
C PRO A 61 48.09 8.67 17.84
N THR A 62 48.68 9.87 17.73
CA THR A 62 50.09 10.05 17.33
C THR A 62 50.83 10.98 18.30
N GLN A 63 51.62 10.38 19.19
CA GLN A 63 52.85 10.98 19.71
C GLN A 63 53.97 9.96 19.57
N HIS A 64 55.04 10.31 18.84
CA HIS A 64 56.40 10.33 19.39
C HIS A 64 57.38 10.94 18.38
N ALA A 65 58.55 11.34 18.88
CA ALA A 65 59.65 11.84 18.06
C ALA A 65 60.51 10.68 17.54
N GLY A 66 61.05 10.83 16.33
CA GLY A 66 62.04 9.96 15.72
C GLY A 66 62.91 10.77 14.76
N SER A 67 64.22 10.55 14.77
CA SER A 67 65.21 11.41 14.12
C SER A 67 66.12 10.64 13.15
N VAL A 68 66.99 11.39 12.44
CA VAL A 68 68.25 10.95 11.78
C VAL A 68 68.25 10.75 10.23
N ARG A 69 68.91 11.73 9.55
CA ARG A 69 69.74 11.70 8.31
C ARG A 69 69.12 11.70 6.89
N GLY A 70 69.80 12.48 6.03
CA GLY A 70 69.63 12.63 4.57
C GLY A 70 69.67 14.11 4.12
N SER A 71 70.81 14.82 4.13
CA SER A 71 71.71 15.08 2.96
C SER A 71 71.01 15.77 1.77
N VAL A 72 71.42 16.91 1.19
CA VAL A 72 72.74 17.61 1.07
C VAL A 72 72.55 19.17 1.04
N TRP A 73 73.63 19.96 1.16
CA TRP A 73 73.72 21.44 1.00
C TRP A 73 73.95 21.88 -0.49
N PRO A 74 74.08 23.19 -0.87
CA PRO A 74 73.79 24.49 -0.22
C PRO A 74 72.64 25.25 -0.97
N ASP A 75 72.34 26.57 -0.92
CA ASP A 75 73.14 27.79 -0.68
C ASP A 75 72.27 29.07 -0.44
N ALA A 76 72.91 30.16 0.02
CA ALA A 76 72.61 31.62 -0.08
C ALA A 76 71.15 32.21 -0.03
N ALA A 77 70.90 33.44 0.44
CA ALA A 77 71.61 34.35 1.36
C ALA A 77 70.66 35.49 1.85
N THR A 78 70.95 36.04 3.04
CA THR A 78 70.19 37.11 3.72
C THR A 78 70.37 38.51 3.13
N ALA A 79 69.40 39.42 3.40
CA ALA A 79 69.49 40.85 3.08
C ALA A 79 69.56 41.73 4.35
N VAL A 80 70.28 42.86 4.27
CA VAL A 80 70.63 43.73 5.42
C VAL A 80 70.33 45.21 5.08
N VAL A 81 70.10 46.05 6.11
CA VAL A 81 69.74 47.47 6.01
C VAL A 81 70.96 48.40 6.17
N ALA A 82 71.19 49.37 5.25
CA ALA A 82 71.76 50.71 5.58
C ALA A 82 71.80 51.75 4.42
N ARG A 83 71.24 52.95 4.69
CA ARG A 83 71.73 54.33 4.38
C ARG A 83 72.47 54.67 3.05
N SER A 84 72.03 55.74 2.35
CA SER A 84 72.60 57.13 2.40
C SER A 84 72.36 57.99 1.13
N GLY A 85 72.41 59.34 1.27
CA GLY A 85 72.47 60.33 0.17
C GLY A 85 71.13 60.70 -0.54
N GLY A 86 70.96 61.90 -1.13
CA GLY A 86 71.77 63.13 -1.01
C GLY A 86 71.61 64.20 -2.12
N ALA A 87 70.65 65.13 -2.00
CA ALA A 87 70.56 66.42 -2.72
C ALA A 87 70.33 66.40 -4.27
N PRO A 88 70.14 67.56 -4.96
CA PRO A 88 69.09 68.57 -4.73
C PRO A 88 68.35 69.08 -6.00
N GLY A 89 67.18 69.71 -5.84
CA GLY A 89 66.52 70.52 -6.88
C GLY A 89 65.14 71.05 -6.50
N GLY A 90 64.90 72.37 -6.65
CA GLY A 90 63.59 73.04 -6.44
C GLY A 90 63.14 73.79 -7.71
N PRO A 91 62.25 74.83 -7.65
CA PRO A 91 61.51 75.40 -6.52
C PRO A 91 59.95 75.28 -6.70
N PRO A 92 59.10 75.74 -5.75
CA PRO A 92 57.67 75.41 -5.75
C PRO A 92 56.73 76.45 -6.40
N ARG A 93 55.50 76.02 -6.74
CA ARG A 93 54.31 76.88 -6.82
C ARG A 93 53.21 76.34 -5.93
N GLY A 94 52.70 77.19 -5.03
CA GLY A 94 51.72 76.80 -4.02
C GLY A 94 50.26 76.96 -4.48
N GLY A 95 49.39 76.08 -3.97
CA GLY A 95 47.94 76.20 -4.06
C GLY A 95 47.31 75.84 -2.70
N ARG A 96 46.51 76.75 -2.13
CA ARG A 96 45.91 76.59 -0.80
C ARG A 96 45.07 75.31 -0.69
N ARG A 97 45.46 74.38 0.19
CA ARG A 97 44.51 73.42 0.76
C ARG A 97 43.69 74.12 1.83
N THR A 98 42.38 74.24 1.61
CA THR A 98 41.43 74.59 2.68
C THR A 98 41.26 73.39 3.61
N ALA A 99 41.30 73.63 4.93
CA ALA A 99 41.11 72.58 5.92
C ALA A 99 39.63 72.17 6.00
N ALA A 100 39.30 70.96 5.55
CA ALA A 100 37.99 70.37 5.79
C ALA A 100 37.93 69.81 7.22
N ALA A 101 36.98 70.28 8.03
CA ALA A 101 36.86 69.92 9.44
C ALA A 101 36.61 68.40 9.66
N PRO A 102 37.01 67.84 10.82
CA PRO A 102 36.82 66.42 11.12
C PRO A 102 35.34 66.03 11.07
N ARG A 103 35.00 65.05 10.22
CA ARG A 103 33.63 64.52 10.13
C ARG A 103 33.39 63.47 11.21
N ASP A 104 32.73 63.89 12.28
CA ASP A 104 32.32 63.07 13.42
C ASP A 104 31.81 61.66 13.02
N PRO A 105 32.44 60.57 13.54
CA PRO A 105 32.02 59.21 13.24
C PRO A 105 30.62 58.87 13.79
N ARG A 106 30.14 59.53 14.86
CA ARG A 106 28.76 59.31 15.36
C ARG A 106 27.73 59.76 14.31
N ARG A 107 27.94 60.90 13.64
CA ARG A 107 27.10 61.34 12.50
C ARG A 107 27.19 60.42 11.27
N ARG A 108 28.25 59.63 11.09
CA ARG A 108 28.25 58.54 10.10
C ARG A 108 27.44 57.35 10.57
N TRP A 109 27.68 56.84 11.78
CA TRP A 109 26.96 55.69 12.33
C TRP A 109 25.45 55.93 12.40
N LEU A 110 25.03 57.11 12.88
CA LEU A 110 23.62 57.52 12.91
C LEU A 110 22.98 57.61 11.51
N ARG A 111 23.75 57.96 10.47
CA ARG A 111 23.25 57.95 9.08
C ARG A 111 23.15 56.55 8.50
N TRP A 112 24.04 55.63 8.88
CA TRP A 112 23.93 54.22 8.50
C TRP A 112 22.78 53.53 9.24
N THR A 113 22.54 53.82 10.53
CA THR A 113 21.39 53.25 11.27
C THR A 113 20.06 53.85 10.82
N LEU A 114 19.97 55.17 10.59
CA LEU A 114 18.77 55.78 9.97
C LEU A 114 18.55 55.30 8.53
N GLY A 115 19.63 55.09 7.76
CA GLY A 115 19.55 54.51 6.41
C GLY A 115 19.04 53.07 6.43
N ALA A 116 19.60 52.22 7.29
CA ALA A 116 19.16 50.84 7.47
C ALA A 116 17.70 50.76 7.98
N LEU A 117 17.33 51.58 8.98
CA LEU A 117 15.97 51.65 9.51
C LEU A 117 14.97 52.14 8.46
N GLY A 118 15.35 53.16 7.67
CA GLY A 118 14.57 53.65 6.55
C GLY A 118 14.37 52.57 5.48
N THR A 119 15.43 51.85 5.09
CA THR A 119 15.37 50.71 4.16
C THR A 119 14.50 49.57 4.71
N MET A 120 14.60 49.27 6.01
CA MET A 120 13.81 48.24 6.70
C MET A 120 12.30 48.54 6.71
N ILE A 121 11.90 49.80 6.59
CA ILE A 121 10.49 50.22 6.50
C ILE A 121 10.06 50.39 5.02
N LEU A 122 10.92 51.00 4.19
CA LEU A 122 10.62 51.27 2.78
C LEU A 122 10.55 50.00 1.93
N LEU A 123 11.38 48.98 2.16
CA LEU A 123 11.33 47.76 1.36
C LEU A 123 10.05 46.94 1.60
N PRO A 124 9.60 46.66 2.84
CA PRO A 124 8.30 46.02 3.08
C PRO A 124 7.11 46.86 2.60
N PHE A 125 7.16 48.19 2.74
CA PHE A 125 6.10 49.07 2.25
C PHE A 125 6.02 49.05 0.71
N LEU A 126 7.16 49.18 0.02
CA LEU A 126 7.23 49.10 -1.44
C LEU A 126 6.80 47.73 -1.95
N ALA A 127 7.23 46.65 -1.28
CA ALA A 127 6.74 45.30 -1.57
C ALA A 127 5.22 45.23 -1.42
N PHE A 128 4.65 45.65 -0.30
CA PHE A 128 3.19 45.66 -0.09
C PHE A 128 2.44 46.44 -1.19
N VAL A 129 2.94 47.61 -1.62
CA VAL A 129 2.36 48.39 -2.72
C VAL A 129 2.47 47.65 -4.06
N ILE A 130 3.60 47.01 -4.35
CA ILE A 130 3.77 46.18 -5.56
C ILE A 130 2.79 45.00 -5.56
N GLY A 131 2.67 44.29 -4.44
CA GLY A 131 1.70 43.20 -4.26
C GLY A 131 0.26 43.67 -4.41
N TRP A 132 -0.10 44.84 -3.86
CA TRP A 132 -1.45 45.40 -3.95
C TRP A 132 -1.91 45.63 -5.40
N VAL A 133 -0.97 46.04 -6.26
CA VAL A 133 -1.19 46.27 -7.70
C VAL A 133 -1.18 44.97 -8.50
N ILE A 134 -0.25 44.05 -8.21
CA ILE A 134 -0.09 42.79 -8.97
C ILE A 134 -1.16 41.74 -8.60
N PHE A 135 -1.52 41.62 -7.32
CA PHE A 135 -2.44 40.59 -6.85
C PHE A 135 -3.90 41.01 -7.02
N LYS A 136 -4.60 40.32 -7.92
CA LYS A 136 -6.07 40.34 -8.00
C LYS A 136 -6.65 39.55 -6.82
N VAL A 137 -7.78 40.01 -6.28
CA VAL A 137 -8.57 39.24 -5.30
C VAL A 137 -9.28 38.12 -6.04
N PRO A 138 -9.24 36.86 -5.57
CA PRO A 138 -10.12 35.80 -6.07
C PRO A 138 -11.56 36.15 -5.73
N SER A 139 -12.46 36.18 -6.71
CA SER A 139 -13.89 36.41 -6.44
C SER A 139 -14.52 35.25 -5.64
N ALA A 140 -15.60 35.52 -4.93
CA ALA A 140 -16.28 34.54 -4.07
C ALA A 140 -16.82 33.29 -4.83
N ASP A 141 -16.95 33.37 -6.15
CA ASP A 141 -17.36 32.24 -7.02
C ASP A 141 -16.19 31.68 -7.86
N GLU A 142 -15.01 32.33 -7.87
CA GLU A 142 -13.72 31.72 -8.25
C GLU A 142 -13.10 30.93 -7.09
N VAL A 143 -13.69 30.98 -5.89
CA VAL A 143 -13.40 30.06 -4.79
C VAL A 143 -13.60 28.65 -5.32
N ARG A 144 -12.46 27.98 -5.57
CA ARG A 144 -12.40 26.70 -6.29
C ARG A 144 -13.42 25.73 -5.70
N THR A 145 -14.47 25.43 -6.47
CA THR A 145 -15.45 24.39 -6.15
C THR A 145 -14.70 23.13 -5.77
N THR A 146 -14.85 22.70 -4.50
CA THR A 146 -13.91 21.81 -3.81
C THR A 146 -13.46 20.69 -4.72
N GLN A 147 -12.22 20.80 -5.23
CA GLN A 147 -11.79 19.92 -6.30
C GLN A 147 -11.65 18.52 -5.72
N GLN A 148 -12.35 17.58 -6.35
CA GLN A 148 -12.50 16.21 -5.88
C GLN A 148 -11.18 15.47 -6.12
N ALA A 149 -10.72 14.66 -5.17
CA ALA A 149 -9.58 13.80 -5.45
C ALA A 149 -9.99 12.71 -6.44
N VAL A 150 -9.26 12.62 -7.55
CA VAL A 150 -9.50 11.65 -8.62
C VAL A 150 -8.36 10.65 -8.62
N PHE A 151 -8.68 9.41 -8.28
CA PHE A 151 -7.78 8.28 -8.42
C PHE A 151 -8.00 7.70 -9.81
N THR A 152 -6.93 7.56 -10.58
CA THR A 152 -6.95 7.18 -12.01
C THR A 152 -6.12 5.92 -12.25
N PHE A 153 -6.43 5.22 -13.34
CA PHE A 153 -5.58 4.14 -13.86
C PHE A 153 -4.27 4.73 -14.43
N ALA A 154 -3.35 3.88 -14.87
CA ALA A 154 -2.06 4.29 -15.44
C ALA A 154 -2.16 5.17 -16.72
N ASP A 155 -3.36 5.32 -17.29
CA ASP A 155 -3.65 6.28 -18.37
C ASP A 155 -3.85 7.73 -17.90
N ALA A 156 -3.76 7.98 -16.58
CA ALA A 156 -3.96 9.26 -15.90
C ALA A 156 -5.31 9.96 -16.21
N THR A 157 -6.29 9.25 -16.77
CA THR A 157 -7.50 9.85 -17.37
C THR A 157 -8.78 9.05 -17.09
N THR A 158 -8.72 7.73 -17.03
CA THR A 158 -9.84 6.90 -16.59
C THR A 158 -9.88 6.87 -15.07
N PRO A 159 -11.01 7.25 -14.42
CA PRO A 159 -11.12 7.20 -12.96
C PRO A 159 -11.29 5.76 -12.44
N VAL A 160 -10.40 5.35 -11.55
CA VAL A 160 -10.61 4.27 -10.58
C VAL A 160 -11.71 4.71 -9.61
N ALA A 161 -11.54 5.88 -8.98
CA ALA A 161 -12.42 6.44 -7.98
C ALA A 161 -12.45 7.98 -8.05
N THR A 162 -13.56 8.58 -7.63
CA THR A 162 -13.64 10.03 -7.38
C THR A 162 -14.11 10.24 -5.95
N VAL A 163 -13.22 10.68 -5.06
CA VAL A 163 -13.60 11.03 -3.69
C VAL A 163 -14.38 12.33 -3.75
N ARG A 164 -15.66 12.29 -3.37
CA ARG A 164 -16.51 13.47 -3.30
C ARG A 164 -16.93 13.71 -1.86
N PRO A 165 -17.01 14.99 -1.42
CA PRO A 165 -17.82 15.33 -0.27
C PRO A 165 -19.27 14.86 -0.49
N GLU A 166 -19.87 14.24 0.52
CA GLU A 166 -21.28 13.87 0.47
C GLU A 166 -22.17 15.11 0.33
N GLY A 167 -23.36 14.95 -0.28
CA GLY A 167 -24.15 16.07 -0.78
C GLY A 167 -23.70 16.60 -2.16
N GLY A 168 -22.62 16.07 -2.74
CA GLY A 168 -22.35 16.15 -4.18
C GLY A 168 -22.00 17.55 -4.68
N GLY A 169 -21.04 18.22 -4.04
CA GLY A 169 -20.52 19.52 -4.46
C GLY A 169 -21.39 20.72 -4.05
N ASN A 170 -22.66 20.51 -3.70
CA ASN A 170 -23.50 21.52 -3.07
C ASN A 170 -23.19 21.62 -1.56
N ARG A 171 -22.06 22.25 -1.26
CA ARG A 171 -21.86 23.09 -0.07
C ARG A 171 -23.17 23.84 0.20
N ILE A 172 -23.86 23.54 1.29
CA ILE A 172 -25.15 24.18 1.60
C ILE A 172 -24.83 25.58 2.13
N LYS A 173 -24.70 26.55 1.21
CA LYS A 173 -24.46 27.97 1.55
C LYS A 173 -25.58 28.45 2.48
N VAL A 174 -25.23 28.74 3.73
CA VAL A 174 -26.12 29.27 4.76
C VAL A 174 -25.71 30.70 5.11
N PRO A 175 -26.63 31.68 5.12
CA PRO A 175 -26.29 33.05 5.50
C PRO A 175 -25.89 33.13 6.98
N LEU A 176 -25.07 34.11 7.35
CA LEU A 176 -24.46 34.19 8.68
C LEU A 176 -25.50 34.35 9.79
N ASP A 177 -26.63 35.01 9.50
CA ASP A 177 -27.71 35.25 10.46
C ASP A 177 -28.33 33.95 11.00
N ARG A 178 -28.46 32.93 10.14
CA ARG A 178 -28.91 31.56 10.47
C ARG A 178 -27.90 30.77 11.30
N VAL A 179 -26.61 31.11 11.28
CA VAL A 179 -25.61 30.47 12.15
C VAL A 179 -25.75 31.05 13.56
N PRO A 180 -25.95 30.25 14.63
CA PRO A 180 -26.15 30.79 15.97
C PRO A 180 -24.93 31.55 16.49
N VAL A 181 -25.17 32.60 17.29
CA VAL A 181 -24.10 33.50 17.78
C VAL A 181 -23.06 32.74 18.60
N GLN A 182 -23.47 31.77 19.42
CA GLN A 182 -22.56 30.90 20.18
C GLN A 182 -21.65 30.05 19.28
N VAL A 183 -22.12 29.61 18.11
CA VAL A 183 -21.33 28.84 17.14
C VAL A 183 -20.31 29.76 16.44
N ARG A 184 -20.72 30.98 16.07
CA ARG A 184 -19.80 32.01 15.57
C ARG A 184 -18.71 32.29 16.60
N GLN A 185 -19.09 32.54 17.85
CA GLN A 185 -18.17 32.82 18.97
C GLN A 185 -17.22 31.65 19.26
N ALA A 186 -17.66 30.39 19.13
CA ALA A 186 -16.79 29.22 19.25
C ALA A 186 -15.70 29.21 18.17
N VAL A 187 -16.07 29.44 16.90
CA VAL A 187 -15.09 29.51 15.79
C VAL A 187 -14.14 30.71 15.94
N LEU A 188 -14.64 31.87 16.37
CA LEU A 188 -13.81 33.03 16.69
C LEU A 188 -12.84 32.70 17.84
N ALA A 189 -13.30 32.04 18.90
CA ALA A 189 -12.48 31.68 20.05
C ALA A 189 -11.40 30.63 19.70
N ALA A 190 -11.67 29.76 18.72
CA ALA A 190 -10.73 28.77 18.21
C ALA A 190 -9.64 29.38 17.31
N GLU A 191 -10.01 30.29 16.39
CA GLU A 191 -9.18 30.66 15.23
C GLU A 191 -8.77 32.15 15.17
N ASP A 192 -9.63 33.09 15.59
CA ASP A 192 -9.33 34.53 15.58
C ASP A 192 -10.26 35.34 16.50
N ALA A 193 -9.95 35.37 17.79
CA ALA A 193 -10.75 36.14 18.77
C ALA A 193 -10.72 37.66 18.52
N THR A 194 -9.77 38.14 17.71
CA THR A 194 -9.63 39.55 17.32
C THR A 194 -10.34 39.91 16.02
N PHE A 195 -11.04 38.96 15.39
CA PHE A 195 -11.50 39.05 14.01
C PHE A 195 -12.20 40.37 13.66
N TYR A 196 -13.17 40.82 14.46
CA TYR A 196 -13.92 42.04 14.19
C TYR A 196 -13.12 43.35 14.36
N SER A 197 -12.02 43.34 15.12
CA SER A 197 -11.19 44.53 15.37
C SER A 197 -9.87 44.55 14.58
N ASN A 198 -9.42 43.40 14.05
CA ASN A 198 -8.17 43.33 13.29
C ASN A 198 -8.34 43.77 11.81
N PRO A 199 -7.27 44.26 11.14
CA PRO A 199 -7.30 44.67 9.74
C PRO A 199 -7.19 43.50 8.73
N GLY A 200 -7.66 42.30 9.12
CA GLY A 200 -7.52 41.06 8.34
C GLY A 200 -6.22 40.30 8.61
N PHE A 201 -5.32 40.85 9.42
CA PHE A 201 -4.09 40.20 9.89
C PHE A 201 -3.77 40.64 11.32
N ASP A 202 -3.21 39.74 12.13
CA ASP A 202 -2.82 40.07 13.51
C ASP A 202 -1.35 40.50 13.56
N LEU A 203 -1.13 41.83 13.57
CA LEU A 203 0.20 42.41 13.76
C LEU A 203 0.79 42.07 15.14
N SER A 204 -0.05 41.92 16.17
CA SER A 204 0.40 41.58 17.52
C SER A 204 0.81 40.11 17.62
N GLY A 205 0.08 39.22 16.94
CA GLY A 205 0.38 37.80 16.77
C GLY A 205 1.62 37.55 15.93
N ILE A 206 1.86 38.35 14.88
CA ILE A 206 3.13 38.30 14.11
C ILE A 206 4.31 38.70 15.01
N LEU A 207 4.20 39.80 15.76
CA LEU A 207 5.26 40.24 16.68
C LEU A 207 5.47 39.23 17.83
N ARG A 208 4.39 38.66 18.36
CA ARG A 208 4.42 37.59 19.38
C ARG A 208 5.04 36.31 18.82
N ALA A 209 4.74 35.91 17.59
CA ALA A 209 5.33 34.74 16.94
C ALA A 209 6.83 34.93 16.70
N ILE A 210 7.27 36.13 16.29
CA ILE A 210 8.70 36.46 16.16
C ILE A 210 9.39 36.39 17.53
N TYR A 211 8.80 36.98 18.58
CA TYR A 211 9.33 36.92 19.94
C TYR A 211 9.41 35.48 20.47
N ASN A 212 8.34 34.70 20.28
CA ASN A 212 8.26 33.29 20.68
C ASN A 212 9.30 32.45 19.91
N GLN A 213 9.45 32.64 18.59
CA GLN A 213 10.44 31.93 17.78
C GLN A 213 11.89 32.22 18.21
N VAL A 214 12.17 33.43 18.71
CA VAL A 214 13.47 33.82 19.28
C VAL A 214 13.67 33.31 20.71
N THR A 215 12.59 32.99 21.44
CA THR A 215 12.62 32.51 22.84
C THR A 215 12.26 31.03 23.02
N GLY A 216 12.04 30.27 21.94
CA GLY A 216 11.73 28.83 21.96
C GLY A 216 10.25 28.49 22.20
N GLY A 217 9.35 29.48 22.17
CA GLY A 217 7.91 29.28 22.33
C GLY A 217 7.19 28.92 21.02
N VAL A 218 6.11 28.16 21.11
CA VAL A 218 5.21 27.86 19.99
C VAL A 218 4.16 28.97 19.85
N GLY A 219 3.76 29.32 18.62
CA GLY A 219 2.68 30.28 18.39
C GLY A 219 2.25 30.35 16.93
N GLY A 220 0.99 30.00 16.65
CA GLY A 220 0.30 30.29 15.39
C GLY A 220 -0.61 31.51 15.54
N GLY A 221 -0.66 32.37 14.52
CA GLY A 221 -1.45 33.61 14.52
C GLY A 221 -1.94 33.99 13.12
N SER A 222 -2.57 33.05 12.42
CA SER A 222 -3.19 33.30 11.10
C SER A 222 -4.69 33.54 11.29
N THR A 223 -5.11 34.79 11.05
CA THR A 223 -6.49 35.25 11.15
C THR A 223 -7.44 34.49 10.22
N ILE A 224 -8.74 34.51 10.53
CA ILE A 224 -9.79 33.92 9.69
C ILE A 224 -9.73 34.42 8.24
N THR A 225 -9.41 35.69 8.01
CA THR A 225 -9.22 36.25 6.66
C THR A 225 -8.02 35.61 5.93
N GLN A 226 -6.90 35.35 6.61
CA GLN A 226 -5.75 34.64 6.00
C GLN A 226 -6.07 33.18 5.75
N GLN A 227 -6.78 32.51 6.66
CA GLN A 227 -7.20 31.12 6.47
C GLN A 227 -8.20 30.98 5.31
N TYR A 228 -9.15 31.91 5.17
CA TYR A 228 -10.03 31.98 3.99
C TYR A 228 -9.21 32.08 2.70
N ILE A 229 -8.21 32.96 2.63
CA ILE A 229 -7.31 33.05 1.45
C ILE A 229 -6.53 31.75 1.22
N LYS A 230 -6.04 31.11 2.29
CA LYS A 230 -5.31 29.83 2.19
C LYS A 230 -6.18 28.75 1.54
N VAL A 231 -7.40 28.54 2.06
CA VAL A 231 -8.34 27.52 1.56
C VAL A 231 -8.80 27.85 0.14
N THR A 232 -9.20 29.10 -0.14
CA THR A 232 -9.71 29.51 -1.46
C THR A 232 -8.66 29.49 -2.57
N THR A 233 -7.38 29.66 -2.25
CA THR A 233 -6.28 29.63 -3.23
C THR A 233 -5.62 28.25 -3.38
N GLY A 234 -5.95 27.27 -2.54
CA GLY A 234 -5.40 25.91 -2.61
C GLY A 234 -3.89 25.80 -2.35
N GLN A 235 -3.27 26.84 -1.78
CA GLN A 235 -1.82 26.90 -1.59
C GLN A 235 -1.45 26.46 -0.16
N ASP A 236 -1.29 25.16 0.03
CA ASP A 236 -0.68 24.61 1.25
C ASP A 236 0.76 24.13 1.02
N GLN A 237 1.50 24.01 2.14
CA GLN A 237 2.84 23.44 2.23
C GLN A 237 3.82 23.81 1.10
N SER A 238 4.45 24.98 1.25
CA SER A 238 5.68 25.33 0.53
C SER A 238 6.72 25.79 1.55
N SER A 239 7.91 25.21 1.52
CA SER A 239 9.03 25.56 2.41
C SER A 239 9.92 26.65 1.80
N GLY A 240 10.86 27.19 2.60
CA GLY A 240 11.83 28.18 2.16
C GLY A 240 11.21 29.44 1.52
N PHE A 241 11.81 29.91 0.43
CA PHE A 241 11.41 31.15 -0.26
C PHE A 241 9.96 31.10 -0.77
N ALA A 242 9.50 29.96 -1.29
CA ALA A 242 8.13 29.80 -1.78
C ALA A 242 7.10 29.95 -0.65
N GLY A 243 7.39 29.42 0.54
CA GLY A 243 6.57 29.61 1.74
C GLY A 243 6.47 31.08 2.20
N LEU A 244 7.59 31.81 2.16
CA LEU A 244 7.62 33.23 2.48
C LEU A 244 6.84 34.07 1.46
N TRP A 245 7.01 33.78 0.16
CA TRP A 245 6.26 34.43 -0.91
C TRP A 245 4.75 34.21 -0.79
N ARG A 246 4.34 32.96 -0.47
CA ARG A 246 2.94 32.59 -0.18
C ARG A 246 2.38 33.37 1.00
N LYS A 247 3.11 33.46 2.13
CA LYS A 247 2.63 34.19 3.32
C LYS A 247 2.57 35.71 3.10
N TYR A 248 3.48 36.27 2.30
CA TYR A 248 3.40 37.66 1.85
C TYR A 248 2.15 37.91 0.97
N LYS A 249 1.85 37.01 0.02
CA LYS A 249 0.63 37.06 -0.81
C LYS A 249 -0.64 36.95 0.03
N GLU A 250 -0.68 36.05 1.03
CA GLU A 250 -1.79 35.97 2.01
C GLU A 250 -2.02 37.31 2.73
N ILE A 251 -0.96 37.95 3.25
CA ILE A 251 -1.07 39.21 3.99
C ILE A 251 -1.59 40.35 3.11
N VAL A 252 -1.07 40.48 1.88
CA VAL A 252 -1.53 41.52 0.94
C VAL A 252 -2.99 41.30 0.54
N LEU A 253 -3.38 40.07 0.22
CA LEU A 253 -4.77 39.74 -0.10
C LEU A 253 -5.71 39.93 1.11
N ALA A 254 -5.25 39.66 2.33
CA ALA A 254 -6.09 39.81 3.54
C ALA A 254 -6.49 41.26 3.81
N VAL A 255 -5.57 42.21 3.61
CA VAL A 255 -5.88 43.65 3.72
C VAL A 255 -6.79 44.12 2.58
N LYS A 256 -6.69 43.49 1.40
CA LYS A 256 -7.50 43.84 0.23
C LYS A 256 -8.94 43.33 0.37
N ILE A 257 -9.11 42.06 0.72
CA ILE A 257 -10.41 41.45 1.07
C ILE A 257 -11.07 42.21 2.24
N SER A 258 -10.31 42.62 3.26
CA SER A 258 -10.83 43.42 4.39
C SER A 258 -11.18 44.88 4.05
N ARG A 259 -11.12 45.28 2.77
CA ARG A 259 -11.67 46.54 2.24
C ARG A 259 -12.74 46.33 1.17
N GLU A 260 -12.76 45.17 0.51
CA GLU A 260 -13.73 44.81 -0.52
C GLU A 260 -14.96 44.10 0.07
N TYR A 261 -14.83 43.46 1.24
CA TYR A 261 -15.89 42.76 1.97
C TYR A 261 -15.97 43.21 3.44
N THR A 262 -17.19 43.16 4.01
CA THR A 262 -17.41 43.34 5.45
C THR A 262 -16.91 42.15 6.27
N LYS A 263 -16.75 42.32 7.59
CA LYS A 263 -16.36 41.23 8.49
C LYS A 263 -17.38 40.10 8.50
N ASP A 264 -18.67 40.42 8.43
CA ASP A 264 -19.73 39.40 8.39
C ASP A 264 -19.70 38.61 7.09
N GLU A 265 -19.53 39.25 5.92
CA GLU A 265 -19.34 38.54 4.64
C GLU A 265 -18.08 37.66 4.64
N ILE A 266 -16.98 38.10 5.26
CA ILE A 266 -15.75 37.30 5.38
C ILE A 266 -15.99 36.09 6.29
N LEU A 267 -16.70 36.25 7.40
CA LEU A 267 -17.02 35.15 8.32
C LEU A 267 -18.02 34.17 7.70
N GLU A 268 -19.04 34.66 7.00
CA GLU A 268 -19.99 33.85 6.24
C GLU A 268 -19.27 33.01 5.18
N ASN A 269 -18.43 33.65 4.36
CA ASN A 269 -17.68 32.95 3.34
C ASN A 269 -16.70 31.93 3.96
N TYR A 270 -16.02 32.27 5.06
CA TYR A 270 -15.15 31.33 5.77
C TYR A 270 -15.91 30.11 6.31
N LEU A 271 -16.95 30.32 7.13
CA LEU A 271 -17.76 29.26 7.74
C LEU A 271 -18.42 28.34 6.71
N ASN A 272 -18.75 28.86 5.53
CA ASN A 272 -19.29 28.07 4.43
C ASN A 272 -18.21 27.40 3.56
N THR A 273 -16.94 27.81 3.61
CA THR A 273 -15.86 27.25 2.77
C THR A 273 -15.01 26.20 3.48
N ILE A 274 -14.80 26.34 4.80
CA ILE A 274 -13.87 25.46 5.55
C ILE A 274 -14.27 23.98 5.48
N TYR A 275 -13.27 23.13 5.35
CA TYR A 275 -13.43 21.68 5.55
C TYR A 275 -13.49 21.37 7.05
N LEU A 276 -14.43 20.51 7.44
CA LEU A 276 -14.77 20.20 8.83
C LEU A 276 -14.77 18.70 9.13
N GLY A 277 -14.12 17.90 8.27
CA GLY A 277 -14.04 16.43 8.42
C GLY A 277 -15.23 15.74 7.75
N ARG A 278 -15.20 14.40 7.68
CA ARG A 278 -16.31 13.56 7.15
C ARG A 278 -16.82 13.94 5.74
N GLY A 279 -15.96 14.49 4.88
CA GLY A 279 -16.41 15.03 3.59
C GLY A 279 -17.29 16.29 3.69
N ALA A 280 -17.38 16.95 4.84
CA ALA A 280 -18.16 18.17 5.02
C ALA A 280 -17.34 19.45 4.76
N SER A 281 -17.61 20.13 3.64
CA SER A 281 -17.22 21.53 3.43
C SER A 281 -18.37 22.47 3.79
N GLY A 282 -18.15 23.32 4.78
CA GLY A 282 -19.12 24.30 5.26
C GLY A 282 -19.91 23.86 6.51
N ILE A 283 -20.16 24.82 7.40
CA ILE A 283 -20.72 24.59 8.75
C ILE A 283 -22.09 23.89 8.77
N GLN A 284 -22.97 24.17 7.80
CA GLN A 284 -24.27 23.49 7.66
C GLN A 284 -24.11 22.01 7.27
N THR A 285 -23.24 21.71 6.31
CA THR A 285 -22.94 20.33 5.91
C THR A 285 -22.28 19.57 7.08
N ALA A 286 -21.41 20.23 7.85
CA ALA A 286 -20.80 19.63 9.04
C ALA A 286 -21.81 19.36 10.17
N SER A 287 -22.76 20.28 10.40
CA SER A 287 -23.87 20.10 11.35
C SER A 287 -24.69 18.83 11.05
N LEU A 288 -24.95 18.57 9.77
CA LEU A 288 -25.64 17.36 9.31
C LEU A 288 -24.75 16.10 9.43
N ALA A 289 -23.46 16.19 9.08
CA ALA A 289 -22.51 15.07 9.13
C ALA A 289 -22.10 14.64 10.55
N TYR A 290 -22.09 15.56 11.52
CA TYR A 290 -21.75 15.29 12.91
C TYR A 290 -22.99 14.98 13.78
N PHE A 291 -24.10 15.72 13.59
CA PHE A 291 -25.25 15.65 14.51
C PHE A 291 -26.60 15.34 13.83
N GLY A 292 -26.67 15.38 12.50
CA GLY A 292 -27.93 15.23 11.77
C GLY A 292 -28.89 16.43 11.91
N LYS A 293 -28.37 17.62 12.25
CA LYS A 293 -29.14 18.83 12.57
C LYS A 293 -28.85 19.96 11.59
N ASP A 294 -29.80 20.87 11.41
CA ASP A 294 -29.52 22.18 10.78
C ASP A 294 -28.68 23.07 11.70
N VAL A 295 -27.89 23.98 11.11
CA VAL A 295 -26.91 24.80 11.84
C VAL A 295 -27.55 25.69 12.91
N ASP A 296 -28.81 26.12 12.72
CA ASP A 296 -29.54 26.95 13.67
C ASP A 296 -29.95 26.21 14.96
N GLN A 297 -29.86 24.88 14.96
CA GLN A 297 -30.17 24.01 16.10
C GLN A 297 -28.94 23.67 16.96
N LEU A 298 -27.74 24.13 16.57
CA LEU A 298 -26.49 23.82 17.26
C LEU A 298 -26.36 24.50 18.63
N THR A 299 -26.09 23.69 19.65
CA THR A 299 -25.74 24.16 21.00
C THR A 299 -24.32 24.73 21.06
N VAL A 300 -23.99 25.38 22.20
CA VAL A 300 -22.63 25.85 22.50
C VAL A 300 -21.61 24.70 22.39
N SER A 301 -21.96 23.52 22.91
CA SER A 301 -21.06 22.36 22.95
C SER A 301 -20.77 21.80 21.55
N GLU A 302 -21.80 21.68 20.71
CA GLU A 302 -21.67 21.20 19.34
C GLU A 302 -20.90 22.20 18.46
N GLY A 303 -21.17 23.51 18.63
CA GLY A 303 -20.40 24.57 18.00
C GLY A 303 -18.92 24.57 18.41
N ALA A 304 -18.61 24.30 19.68
CA ALA A 304 -17.25 24.18 20.17
C ALA A 304 -16.53 22.91 19.67
N LEU A 305 -17.24 21.82 19.38
CA LEU A 305 -16.66 20.65 18.72
C LEU A 305 -16.32 20.96 17.26
N LEU A 306 -17.26 21.52 16.49
CA LEU A 306 -17.01 21.89 15.08
C LEU A 306 -15.90 22.94 14.96
N ALA A 307 -15.82 23.92 15.87
CA ALA A 307 -14.70 24.85 15.96
C ALA A 307 -13.38 24.16 16.38
N GLY A 308 -13.45 23.18 17.29
CA GLY A 308 -12.29 22.45 17.78
C GLY A 308 -11.55 21.66 16.69
N VAL A 309 -12.28 21.09 15.73
CA VAL A 309 -11.71 20.23 14.67
C VAL A 309 -11.06 20.99 13.50
N ILE A 310 -11.37 22.28 13.27
CA ILE A 310 -10.94 23.08 12.10
C ILE A 310 -9.46 22.90 11.73
N GLN A 311 -8.57 22.87 12.72
CA GLN A 311 -7.13 22.82 12.52
C GLN A 311 -6.58 21.43 12.08
N SER A 312 -7.32 20.33 12.26
CA SER A 312 -7.00 19.01 11.65
C SER A 312 -8.27 18.14 11.56
N PRO A 313 -9.20 18.45 10.65
CA PRO A 313 -10.57 17.96 10.73
C PRO A 313 -10.69 16.44 10.64
N SER A 314 -9.91 15.82 9.76
CA SER A 314 -9.96 14.36 9.57
C SER A 314 -9.22 13.56 10.64
N ARG A 315 -8.45 14.21 11.52
CA ARG A 315 -7.73 13.58 12.63
C ARG A 315 -8.45 13.74 13.97
N TRP A 316 -9.12 14.87 14.16
CA TRP A 316 -9.81 15.23 15.40
C TRP A 316 -11.32 14.95 15.37
N ASP A 317 -11.78 14.21 14.36
CA ASP A 317 -13.08 13.54 14.38
C ASP A 317 -13.18 12.61 15.61
N PRO A 318 -14.23 12.73 16.46
CA PRO A 318 -14.43 11.86 17.62
C PRO A 318 -14.43 10.36 17.29
N ALA A 319 -14.91 9.99 16.09
CA ALA A 319 -14.94 8.60 15.63
C ALA A 319 -13.54 8.03 15.28
N LYS A 320 -12.52 8.88 15.17
CA LYS A 320 -11.11 8.45 15.00
C LYS A 320 -10.25 8.71 16.23
N SER A 321 -10.48 9.81 16.96
CA SER A 321 -9.74 10.16 18.18
C SER A 321 -10.57 11.05 19.11
N ARG A 322 -11.53 10.45 19.83
CA ARG A 322 -12.30 11.13 20.88
C ARG A 322 -11.43 11.92 21.89
N PRO A 323 -10.28 11.41 22.40
CA PRO A 323 -9.43 12.19 23.32
C PRO A 323 -8.78 13.44 22.68
N ASP A 324 -8.50 13.42 21.37
CA ASP A 324 -8.04 14.63 20.66
C ASP A 324 -9.18 15.63 20.47
N ALA A 325 -10.36 15.14 20.09
CA ALA A 325 -11.57 15.93 19.93
C ALA A 325 -11.98 16.62 21.24
N GLU A 326 -12.04 15.88 22.36
CA GLU A 326 -12.37 16.38 23.70
C GLU A 326 -11.36 17.43 24.17
N ARG A 327 -10.05 17.22 23.95
CA ARG A 327 -9.02 18.21 24.31
C ARG A 327 -9.19 19.51 23.53
N ARG A 328 -9.56 19.44 22.24
CA ARG A 328 -9.81 20.63 21.41
C ARG A 328 -11.12 21.33 21.75
N TRP A 329 -12.19 20.58 21.97
CA TRP A 329 -13.47 21.08 22.47
C TRP A 329 -13.32 21.84 23.79
N ASN A 330 -12.59 21.27 24.76
CA ASN A 330 -12.27 21.95 26.02
C ASN A 330 -11.49 23.26 25.78
N PHE A 331 -10.44 23.22 24.95
CA PHE A 331 -9.67 24.42 24.59
C PHE A 331 -10.54 25.54 24.01
N VAL A 332 -11.47 25.23 23.10
CA VAL A 332 -12.36 26.23 22.50
C VAL A 332 -13.30 26.84 23.55
N LEU A 333 -13.93 26.02 24.40
CA LEU A 333 -14.79 26.52 25.46
C LEU A 333 -14.02 27.37 26.49
N ASP A 334 -12.77 27.00 26.81
CA ASP A 334 -11.90 27.79 27.69
C ASP A 334 -11.51 29.14 27.06
N GLN A 335 -11.31 29.19 25.73
CA GLN A 335 -11.13 30.44 24.99
C GLN A 335 -12.42 31.28 24.97
N MET A 336 -13.61 30.68 24.88
CA MET A 336 -14.88 31.42 24.97
C MET A 336 -15.05 32.08 26.35
N VAL A 337 -14.66 31.40 27.44
CA VAL A 337 -14.66 32.00 28.78
C VAL A 337 -13.64 33.14 28.90
N GLN A 338 -12.42 32.96 28.38
CA GLN A 338 -11.39 34.01 28.40
C GLN A 338 -11.82 35.28 27.64
N ASN A 339 -12.58 35.12 26.54
CA ASN A 339 -13.15 36.22 25.76
C ASN A 339 -14.51 36.73 26.29
N LYS A 340 -15.01 36.17 27.40
CA LYS A 340 -16.30 36.52 28.05
C LYS A 340 -17.52 36.28 27.14
N TRP A 341 -17.47 35.27 26.29
CA TRP A 341 -18.57 34.79 25.45
C TRP A 341 -19.30 33.58 26.04
N LEU A 342 -18.80 33.06 27.16
CA LEU A 342 -19.38 31.98 27.96
C LEU A 342 -19.03 32.25 29.43
N SER A 343 -19.94 32.01 30.38
CA SER A 343 -19.59 32.11 31.81
C SER A 343 -18.82 30.86 32.30
N PRO A 344 -17.97 30.98 33.34
CA PRO A 344 -17.35 29.82 33.99
C PRO A 344 -18.38 28.79 34.50
N GLU A 345 -19.55 29.24 34.91
CA GLU A 345 -20.64 28.42 35.43
C GLU A 345 -21.31 27.61 34.31
N GLU A 346 -21.66 28.23 33.17
CA GLU A 346 -22.15 27.52 31.99
C GLU A 346 -21.08 26.56 31.44
N ARG A 347 -19.83 27.02 31.37
CA ARG A 347 -18.67 26.22 30.93
C ARG A 347 -18.51 24.91 31.70
N ALA A 348 -18.77 24.92 33.00
CA ALA A 348 -18.68 23.75 33.88
C ALA A 348 -19.89 22.81 33.74
N ALA A 349 -21.02 23.29 33.23
CA ALA A 349 -22.23 22.49 32.99
C ALA A 349 -22.26 21.82 31.60
N LEU A 350 -21.47 22.31 30.64
CA LEU A 350 -21.39 21.72 29.30
C LEU A 350 -20.68 20.35 29.32
N GLN A 351 -21.28 19.38 28.63
CA GLN A 351 -20.72 18.05 28.39
C GLN A 351 -20.33 17.89 26.92
N PHE A 352 -19.35 17.03 26.63
CA PHE A 352 -18.93 16.73 25.27
C PHE A 352 -20.10 16.14 24.47
N PRO A 353 -20.37 16.61 23.23
CA PRO A 353 -21.59 16.25 22.52
C PRO A 353 -21.44 14.88 21.85
N GLU A 354 -22.53 14.10 21.85
CA GLU A 354 -22.61 12.88 21.05
C GLU A 354 -22.61 13.22 19.55
N THR A 355 -21.95 12.40 18.74
CA THR A 355 -21.95 12.51 17.27
C THR A 355 -22.52 11.25 16.66
N LYS A 356 -23.16 11.37 15.48
CA LYS A 356 -23.37 10.23 14.59
C LYS A 356 -22.05 9.51 14.29
N GLU A 357 -22.11 8.23 13.96
CA GLU A 357 -21.02 7.58 13.23
C GLU A 357 -20.85 8.21 11.84
N PRO A 358 -19.63 8.27 11.28
CA PRO A 358 -19.40 8.69 9.90
C PRO A 358 -20.06 7.69 8.93
N GLU A 359 -20.80 8.20 7.94
CA GLU A 359 -21.33 7.36 6.86
C GLU A 359 -20.21 7.02 5.85
N PRO A 360 -20.22 5.83 5.21
CA PRO A 360 -19.12 5.43 4.32
C PRO A 360 -19.02 6.36 3.10
N LEU A 361 -17.80 6.80 2.76
CA LEU A 361 -17.51 7.79 1.72
C LEU A 361 -18.29 7.57 0.41
N GLY A 362 -19.41 8.28 0.26
CA GLY A 362 -20.26 8.19 -0.92
C GLY A 362 -19.70 8.95 -2.13
N GLY A 363 -20.60 9.18 -3.10
CA GLY A 363 -20.38 10.16 -4.15
C GLY A 363 -19.42 9.81 -5.30
N GLY A 364 -18.65 8.72 -5.25
CA GLY A 364 -17.79 8.32 -6.38
C GLY A 364 -16.63 7.38 -6.05
N VAL A 365 -16.43 7.04 -4.78
CA VAL A 365 -15.73 5.81 -4.39
C VAL A 365 -16.50 4.60 -4.95
N PRO A 366 -15.85 3.61 -5.59
CA PRO A 366 -16.54 2.46 -6.18
C PRO A 366 -17.23 1.56 -5.16
N GLY A 367 -18.38 1.00 -5.55
CA GLY A 367 -19.05 -0.09 -4.81
C GLY A 367 -18.57 -1.50 -5.17
N ASP A 368 -17.59 -1.61 -6.07
CA ASP A 368 -17.13 -2.83 -6.74
C ASP A 368 -15.65 -3.13 -6.46
N ASP A 369 -15.07 -4.09 -7.18
CA ASP A 369 -13.67 -4.55 -7.02
C ASP A 369 -12.60 -3.43 -7.05
N ARG A 370 -12.89 -2.28 -7.68
CA ARG A 370 -12.01 -1.10 -7.70
C ARG A 370 -11.90 -0.38 -6.35
N PHE A 371 -12.79 -0.66 -5.39
CA PHE A 371 -12.71 -0.13 -4.03
C PHE A 371 -11.37 -0.51 -3.37
N HIS A 372 -10.92 -1.74 -3.56
CA HIS A 372 -9.66 -2.21 -2.97
C HIS A 372 -8.44 -1.49 -3.57
N ILE A 373 -8.47 -1.16 -4.88
CA ILE A 373 -7.45 -0.32 -5.53
C ILE A 373 -7.40 1.06 -4.88
N TYR A 374 -8.56 1.72 -4.74
CA TYR A 374 -8.67 3.03 -4.10
C TYR A 374 -8.15 3.00 -2.66
N ASN A 375 -8.58 2.01 -1.87
CA ASN A 375 -8.18 1.88 -0.47
C ASN A 375 -6.67 1.58 -0.33
N ARG A 376 -6.10 0.75 -1.20
CA ARG A 376 -4.66 0.45 -1.22
C ARG A 376 -3.83 1.66 -1.64
N ALA A 377 -4.29 2.43 -2.64
CA ALA A 377 -3.67 3.70 -3.04
C ALA A 377 -3.70 4.71 -1.89
N LYS A 378 -4.86 4.87 -1.24
CA LYS A 378 -5.08 5.78 -0.10
C LYS A 378 -4.18 5.43 1.09
N ALA A 379 -4.05 4.15 1.42
CA ALA A 379 -3.11 3.69 2.45
C ALA A 379 -1.65 4.03 2.11
N GLU A 380 -1.27 3.94 0.83
CA GLU A 380 0.07 4.30 0.34
C GLU A 380 0.33 5.81 0.47
N LEU A 381 -0.62 6.67 0.08
CA LEU A 381 -0.54 8.13 0.28
C LEU A 381 -0.34 8.51 1.74
N LEU A 382 -1.11 7.89 2.65
CA LEU A 382 -1.00 8.11 4.09
C LEU A 382 0.36 7.66 4.63
N ALA A 383 0.93 6.56 4.10
CA ALA A 383 2.29 6.11 4.45
C ALA A 383 3.39 7.04 3.92
N MET A 384 3.17 7.73 2.78
CA MET A 384 4.05 8.81 2.29
C MET A 384 3.90 10.12 3.10
N GLY A 385 2.94 10.20 4.03
CA GLY A 385 2.67 11.40 4.82
C GLY A 385 1.73 12.42 4.17
N ILE A 386 1.13 12.09 3.01
CA ILE A 386 0.07 12.89 2.39
C ILE A 386 -1.20 12.65 3.20
N THR A 387 -1.71 13.66 3.90
CA THR A 387 -2.76 13.45 4.91
C THR A 387 -4.15 13.33 4.29
N GLU A 388 -5.08 12.72 5.05
CA GLU A 388 -6.51 12.69 4.72
C GLU A 388 -7.05 14.09 4.41
N ASP A 389 -6.67 15.10 5.19
CA ASP A 389 -7.09 16.49 4.98
C ASP A 389 -6.57 17.04 3.62
N GLN A 390 -5.39 16.62 3.15
CA GLN A 390 -4.87 17.00 1.83
C GLN A 390 -5.59 16.26 0.69
N ILE A 391 -5.92 14.98 0.88
CA ILE A 391 -6.71 14.19 -0.08
C ILE A 391 -8.08 14.83 -0.29
N GLU A 392 -8.77 15.21 0.78
CA GLU A 392 -10.13 15.78 0.70
C GLU A 392 -10.17 17.27 0.28
N THR A 393 -9.05 18.02 0.31
CA THR A 393 -9.05 19.48 0.07
C THR A 393 -8.09 20.03 -0.99
N GLU A 394 -6.97 19.38 -1.29
CA GLU A 394 -6.00 19.87 -2.31
C GLU A 394 -6.34 19.43 -3.74
N GLY A 395 -7.45 18.71 -3.95
CA GLY A 395 -7.93 18.26 -5.25
C GLY A 395 -6.92 17.39 -5.99
N LEU A 396 -6.50 16.30 -5.34
CA LEU A 396 -5.40 15.46 -5.82
C LEU A 396 -5.81 14.62 -7.02
N THR A 397 -5.11 14.78 -8.14
CA THR A 397 -5.05 13.77 -9.20
C THR A 397 -4.00 12.73 -8.80
N VAL A 398 -4.46 11.52 -8.48
CA VAL A 398 -3.62 10.37 -8.11
C VAL A 398 -3.61 9.41 -9.29
N VAL A 399 -2.45 9.21 -9.91
CA VAL A 399 -2.24 8.23 -10.98
C VAL A 399 -1.74 6.94 -10.35
N THR A 400 -2.42 5.84 -10.58
CA THR A 400 -2.00 4.51 -10.11
C THR A 400 -1.21 3.76 -11.17
N THR A 401 -0.47 2.72 -10.78
CA THR A 401 0.25 1.80 -11.67
C THR A 401 -0.67 0.81 -12.40
N ILE A 402 -1.94 0.71 -12.00
CA ILE A 402 -2.89 -0.28 -12.52
C ILE A 402 -3.23 0.06 -13.98
N ASP A 403 -2.90 -0.84 -14.91
CA ASP A 403 -3.40 -0.74 -16.29
C ASP A 403 -4.88 -1.16 -16.33
N GLN A 404 -5.74 -0.27 -16.83
CA GLN A 404 -7.18 -0.50 -16.94
C GLN A 404 -7.51 -1.81 -17.66
N LYS A 405 -6.78 -2.14 -18.73
CA LYS A 405 -7.05 -3.34 -19.55
C LYS A 405 -6.63 -4.60 -18.80
N THR A 406 -5.44 -4.60 -18.19
CA THR A 406 -4.93 -5.70 -17.37
C THR A 406 -5.85 -5.93 -16.16
N GLN A 407 -6.29 -4.89 -15.45
CA GLN A 407 -7.30 -5.00 -14.38
C GLN A 407 -8.60 -5.62 -14.89
N GLN A 408 -9.12 -5.17 -16.04
CA GLN A 408 -10.31 -5.77 -16.63
C GLN A 408 -10.11 -7.27 -16.91
N LYS A 409 -8.92 -7.71 -17.31
CA LYS A 409 -8.61 -9.13 -17.52
C LYS A 409 -8.47 -9.93 -16.21
N ALA A 410 -8.01 -9.33 -15.12
CA ALA A 410 -8.08 -9.96 -13.80
C ALA A 410 -9.54 -10.22 -13.39
N VAL A 411 -10.38 -9.19 -13.53
CA VAL A 411 -11.82 -9.23 -13.23
C VAL A 411 -12.56 -10.26 -14.11
N GLU A 412 -12.29 -10.27 -15.42
CA GLU A 412 -12.85 -11.25 -16.36
C GLU A 412 -12.42 -12.69 -16.02
N ALA A 413 -11.14 -12.93 -15.73
CA ALA A 413 -10.63 -14.25 -15.40
C ALA A 413 -11.26 -14.83 -14.11
N VAL A 414 -11.34 -14.02 -13.05
CA VAL A 414 -12.00 -14.41 -11.79
C VAL A 414 -13.49 -14.67 -12.02
N LYS A 415 -14.23 -13.73 -12.63
CA LYS A 415 -15.69 -13.86 -12.86
C LYS A 415 -16.05 -14.97 -13.87
N ALA A 416 -15.10 -15.40 -14.72
CA ALA A 416 -15.26 -16.59 -15.56
C ALA A 416 -15.19 -17.90 -14.78
N VAL A 417 -14.22 -18.06 -13.86
CA VAL A 417 -14.00 -19.31 -13.10
C VAL A 417 -14.91 -19.44 -11.87
N LYS A 418 -15.24 -18.31 -11.22
CA LYS A 418 -16.18 -18.26 -10.08
C LYS A 418 -17.60 -18.71 -10.45
N ARG A 419 -18.00 -18.59 -11.72
CA ARG A 419 -19.37 -18.84 -12.20
C ARG A 419 -19.84 -20.26 -11.88
N GLY A 420 -20.89 -20.38 -11.06
CA GLY A 420 -21.47 -21.66 -10.66
C GLY A 420 -20.67 -22.43 -9.59
N GLN A 421 -19.65 -21.81 -9.00
CA GLN A 421 -18.98 -22.34 -7.79
C GLN A 421 -19.75 -21.91 -6.52
N PRO A 422 -19.53 -22.56 -5.36
CA PRO A 422 -20.20 -22.19 -4.12
C PRO A 422 -19.93 -20.74 -3.66
N GLU A 423 -21.00 -20.05 -3.20
CA GLU A 423 -20.98 -18.64 -2.78
C GLU A 423 -20.18 -18.36 -1.48
N ASN A 424 -19.70 -19.40 -0.77
CA ASN A 424 -18.79 -19.23 0.37
C ASN A 424 -17.32 -19.04 -0.06
N LEU A 425 -17.00 -19.25 -1.35
CA LEU A 425 -15.64 -19.07 -1.85
C LEU A 425 -15.28 -17.59 -1.99
N ARG A 426 -14.02 -17.28 -1.66
CA ARG A 426 -13.38 -15.97 -1.82
C ARG A 426 -12.20 -16.11 -2.78
N TYR A 427 -11.90 -15.02 -3.49
CA TYR A 427 -10.98 -15.00 -4.61
C TYR A 427 -10.12 -13.74 -4.52
N ALA A 428 -8.80 -13.88 -4.69
CA ALA A 428 -7.88 -12.76 -4.81
C ALA A 428 -6.93 -12.96 -6.00
N LEU A 429 -6.55 -11.87 -6.66
CA LEU A 429 -5.54 -11.86 -7.71
C LEU A 429 -4.69 -10.59 -7.60
N THR A 430 -3.39 -10.73 -7.57
CA THR A 430 -2.42 -9.63 -7.62
C THR A 430 -1.40 -9.88 -8.73
N ALA A 431 -1.04 -8.83 -9.48
CA ALA A 431 -0.03 -8.92 -10.54
C ALA A 431 0.96 -7.75 -10.45
N VAL A 432 2.24 -8.04 -10.63
CA VAL A 432 3.38 -7.11 -10.40
C VAL A 432 4.35 -7.19 -11.59
N ASP A 433 4.83 -6.05 -12.09
CA ASP A 433 5.94 -6.00 -13.06
C ASP A 433 7.26 -6.29 -12.35
N PRO A 434 7.99 -7.38 -12.70
CA PRO A 434 9.24 -7.75 -12.04
C PRO A 434 10.31 -6.66 -12.04
N ARG A 435 10.33 -5.81 -13.07
CA ARG A 435 11.44 -4.89 -13.38
C ARG A 435 11.33 -3.55 -12.66
N THR A 436 10.23 -3.33 -11.93
CA THR A 436 9.92 -2.06 -11.26
C THR A 436 9.25 -2.23 -9.90
N GLY A 437 8.54 -3.33 -9.65
CA GLY A 437 7.66 -3.49 -8.48
C GLY A 437 6.27 -2.86 -8.65
N ALA A 438 5.95 -2.31 -9.82
CA ALA A 438 4.66 -1.69 -10.09
C ALA A 438 3.53 -2.74 -10.02
N ILE A 439 2.47 -2.44 -9.24
CA ILE A 439 1.29 -3.31 -9.15
C ILE A 439 0.41 -3.07 -10.39
N MET A 440 0.35 -4.04 -11.30
CA MET A 440 -0.28 -3.90 -12.62
C MET A 440 -1.77 -4.28 -12.62
N ALA A 441 -2.19 -5.17 -11.71
CA ALA A 441 -3.59 -5.50 -11.44
C ALA A 441 -3.77 -5.97 -9.99
N TYR A 442 -4.95 -5.70 -9.44
CA TYR A 442 -5.27 -5.91 -8.03
C TYR A 442 -6.77 -6.19 -7.86
N TYR A 443 -7.11 -7.42 -7.48
CA TYR A 443 -8.49 -7.88 -7.21
C TYR A 443 -8.55 -8.38 -5.77
N GLY A 444 -9.06 -7.53 -4.87
CA GLY A 444 -9.25 -7.86 -3.45
C GLY A 444 -10.57 -8.57 -3.13
N GLY A 445 -11.52 -8.63 -4.06
CA GLY A 445 -12.88 -9.10 -3.82
C GLY A 445 -13.88 -8.49 -4.81
N ASP A 446 -15.14 -8.92 -4.77
CA ASP A 446 -16.20 -8.43 -5.68
C ASP A 446 -16.81 -7.07 -5.27
N ASN A 447 -16.54 -6.57 -4.06
CA ASN A 447 -17.27 -5.47 -3.41
C ASN A 447 -16.43 -4.77 -2.33
N ILE A 448 -16.96 -3.72 -1.69
CA ILE A 448 -16.27 -2.88 -0.70
C ILE A 448 -15.89 -3.56 0.64
N SER A 449 -16.00 -4.88 0.76
CA SER A 449 -15.78 -5.58 2.04
C SER A 449 -14.29 -5.91 2.27
N PHE A 450 -13.99 -7.09 2.81
CA PHE A 450 -12.63 -7.46 3.20
C PHE A 450 -11.71 -7.61 1.98
N ASP A 451 -10.53 -6.98 2.02
CA ASP A 451 -9.54 -7.07 0.95
C ASP A 451 -8.73 -8.38 1.06
N TYR A 452 -9.08 -9.36 0.24
CA TYR A 452 -8.42 -10.64 0.17
C TYR A 452 -7.05 -10.61 -0.54
N ALA A 453 -6.69 -9.53 -1.23
CA ALA A 453 -5.40 -9.41 -1.91
C ALA A 453 -4.31 -8.81 -0.99
N GLY A 454 -4.67 -7.81 -0.20
CA GLY A 454 -3.73 -7.06 0.65
C GLY A 454 -3.85 -7.28 2.15
N ASN A 455 -5.00 -7.74 2.65
CA ASN A 455 -5.25 -7.86 4.11
C ASN A 455 -5.54 -9.30 4.57
N ALA A 456 -5.76 -10.26 3.66
CA ALA A 456 -5.95 -11.66 4.04
C ALA A 456 -4.61 -12.35 4.31
N LEU A 457 -4.31 -12.54 5.59
CA LEU A 457 -3.31 -13.50 6.04
C LEU A 457 -3.83 -14.93 5.81
N ARG A 458 -3.14 -15.68 4.93
CA ARG A 458 -3.52 -17.05 4.54
C ARG A 458 -2.27 -17.93 4.32
N GLN A 459 -2.37 -19.22 4.63
CA GLN A 459 -1.26 -20.17 4.50
C GLN A 459 -0.97 -20.45 3.01
N PRO A 460 0.21 -20.12 2.47
CA PRO A 460 0.55 -20.33 1.07
C PRO A 460 0.63 -21.83 0.70
N GLY A 461 0.89 -22.69 1.68
CA GLY A 461 1.09 -24.11 1.42
C GLY A 461 2.34 -24.35 0.56
N SER A 462 2.26 -25.35 -0.33
CA SER A 462 3.36 -25.72 -1.23
C SER A 462 3.86 -24.63 -2.21
N SER A 463 3.26 -23.44 -2.29
CA SER A 463 3.86 -22.29 -3.01
C SER A 463 4.98 -21.61 -2.22
N PHE A 464 5.25 -22.02 -0.97
CA PHE A 464 6.39 -21.53 -0.19
C PHE A 464 7.73 -22.24 -0.54
N LYS A 465 7.66 -23.40 -1.19
CA LYS A 465 8.82 -24.26 -1.51
C LYS A 465 9.97 -23.59 -2.30
N PRO A 466 9.74 -22.64 -3.22
CA PRO A 466 10.83 -21.94 -3.90
C PRO A 466 11.78 -21.19 -2.95
N PHE A 467 11.28 -20.66 -1.82
CA PHE A 467 12.15 -20.01 -0.82
C PHE A 467 13.06 -21.01 -0.10
N VAL A 468 12.58 -22.25 0.11
CA VAL A 468 13.39 -23.36 0.66
C VAL A 468 14.53 -23.72 -0.29
N PHE A 469 14.24 -23.80 -1.60
CA PHE A 469 15.26 -24.14 -2.60
C PHE A 469 16.25 -22.98 -2.81
N ALA A 470 15.78 -21.72 -2.82
CA ALA A 470 16.63 -20.53 -2.82
C ALA A 470 17.63 -20.55 -1.66
N ALA A 471 17.14 -20.81 -0.44
CA ALA A 471 17.96 -20.97 0.75
C ALA A 471 18.95 -22.15 0.67
N ALA A 472 18.59 -23.23 -0.01
CA ALA A 472 19.45 -24.41 -0.17
C ALA A 472 20.61 -24.17 -1.14
N LEU A 473 20.33 -23.48 -2.25
CA LEU A 473 21.33 -23.00 -3.21
C LEU A 473 22.30 -22.02 -2.52
N GLN A 474 21.77 -21.01 -1.81
CA GLN A 474 22.58 -20.06 -1.02
C GLN A 474 23.38 -20.73 0.11
N ALA A 475 22.92 -21.86 0.65
CA ALA A 475 23.64 -22.60 1.69
C ALA A 475 24.90 -23.32 1.19
N GLY A 476 25.17 -23.36 -0.12
CA GLY A 476 26.43 -23.85 -0.69
C GLY A 476 26.71 -25.34 -0.50
N LYS A 477 25.70 -26.15 -0.16
CA LYS A 477 25.85 -27.57 0.22
C LYS A 477 25.90 -28.55 -0.98
N GLY A 478 26.11 -28.06 -2.20
CA GLY A 478 26.05 -28.88 -3.42
C GLY A 478 24.64 -29.34 -3.83
N ILE A 479 23.60 -28.92 -3.09
CA ILE A 479 22.20 -29.19 -3.42
C ILE A 479 21.85 -28.44 -4.71
N GLY A 480 21.37 -29.18 -5.71
CA GLY A 480 20.98 -28.71 -7.03
C GLY A 480 19.71 -29.39 -7.54
N LEU A 481 19.30 -29.06 -8.76
CA LEU A 481 18.06 -29.59 -9.36
C LEU A 481 18.05 -31.12 -9.48
N GLY A 482 19.21 -31.73 -9.75
CA GLY A 482 19.36 -33.19 -9.85
C GLY A 482 19.61 -33.91 -8.53
N THR A 483 19.75 -33.21 -7.40
CA THR A 483 20.03 -33.87 -6.12
C THR A 483 18.85 -34.76 -5.73
N VAL A 484 19.13 -36.04 -5.50
CA VAL A 484 18.10 -37.05 -5.18
C VAL A 484 17.80 -37.06 -3.68
N TYR A 485 16.52 -37.15 -3.34
CA TYR A 485 16.03 -37.34 -1.98
C TYR A 485 15.02 -38.51 -1.94
N ASP A 486 14.88 -39.12 -0.76
CA ASP A 486 13.75 -40.00 -0.43
C ASP A 486 12.49 -39.15 -0.19
N GLY A 487 11.64 -39.11 -1.21
CA GLY A 487 10.34 -38.44 -1.22
C GLY A 487 9.16 -39.36 -0.87
N THR A 488 9.38 -40.50 -0.19
CA THR A 488 8.28 -41.32 0.34
C THR A 488 7.41 -40.58 1.36
N SER A 489 6.25 -41.13 1.68
CA SER A 489 5.32 -40.58 2.68
C SER A 489 4.46 -41.69 3.30
N PRO A 490 4.13 -41.62 4.62
CA PRO A 490 4.56 -40.59 5.57
C PRO A 490 6.02 -40.77 6.01
N GLN A 491 6.63 -39.70 6.50
CA GLN A 491 7.96 -39.75 7.14
C GLN A 491 7.95 -38.97 8.47
N THR A 492 8.76 -39.41 9.43
CA THR A 492 8.92 -38.75 10.74
C THR A 492 10.25 -38.03 10.80
N ILE A 493 10.22 -36.69 10.79
CA ILE A 493 11.42 -35.85 10.79
C ILE A 493 11.42 -35.00 12.06
N LYS A 494 12.49 -35.12 12.87
CA LYS A 494 12.61 -34.55 14.23
C LYS A 494 11.38 -34.76 15.13
N GLY A 495 10.75 -35.94 15.02
CA GLY A 495 9.59 -36.33 15.82
C GLY A 495 8.24 -35.83 15.30
N THR A 496 8.20 -35.01 14.24
CA THR A 496 6.96 -34.60 13.57
C THR A 496 6.71 -35.48 12.35
N VAL A 497 5.47 -35.95 12.18
CA VAL A 497 5.06 -36.75 11.02
C VAL A 497 4.63 -35.82 9.89
N PHE A 498 5.33 -35.88 8.76
CA PHE A 498 5.00 -35.16 7.54
C PHE A 498 4.41 -36.11 6.50
N ASN A 499 3.43 -35.58 5.74
CA ASN A 499 2.70 -36.32 4.72
C ASN A 499 2.79 -35.57 3.39
N ASN A 500 2.94 -36.29 2.29
CA ASN A 500 2.77 -35.73 0.96
C ASN A 500 1.29 -35.53 0.62
N SER A 501 1.00 -34.57 -0.25
CA SER A 501 -0.35 -34.32 -0.77
C SER A 501 -0.71 -35.34 -1.86
N GLU A 502 -2.01 -35.62 -2.04
CA GLU A 502 -2.55 -36.40 -3.17
C GLU A 502 -1.84 -37.75 -3.44
N SER A 503 -1.44 -38.46 -2.38
CA SER A 503 -0.71 -39.75 -2.44
C SER A 503 0.63 -39.73 -3.20
N ALA A 504 1.19 -38.55 -3.51
CA ALA A 504 2.52 -38.45 -4.11
C ALA A 504 3.58 -39.14 -3.23
N SER A 505 4.43 -39.96 -3.83
CA SER A 505 5.48 -40.71 -3.14
C SER A 505 6.55 -41.12 -4.15
N CYS A 506 7.82 -40.83 -3.89
CA CYS A 506 8.92 -41.17 -4.77
C CYS A 506 10.15 -41.61 -3.96
N PRO A 507 10.55 -42.90 -3.97
CA PRO A 507 11.69 -43.40 -3.21
C PRO A 507 13.04 -42.79 -3.61
N ASN A 508 13.18 -42.41 -4.88
CA ASN A 508 14.29 -41.65 -5.40
C ASN A 508 13.72 -40.61 -6.35
N CYS A 509 13.74 -39.33 -5.96
CA CYS A 509 13.32 -38.24 -6.83
C CYS A 509 14.27 -37.04 -6.72
N THR A 510 14.55 -36.41 -7.86
CA THR A 510 15.37 -35.19 -7.93
C THR A 510 14.62 -34.00 -7.35
N VAL A 511 15.32 -32.93 -6.97
CA VAL A 511 14.68 -31.67 -6.53
C VAL A 511 13.74 -31.11 -7.61
N LEU A 512 14.10 -31.22 -8.89
CA LEU A 512 13.24 -30.83 -10.02
C LEU A 512 11.93 -31.63 -10.06
N GLN A 513 12.01 -32.96 -9.94
CA GLN A 513 10.82 -33.83 -9.86
C GLN A 513 9.98 -33.53 -8.60
N ALA A 514 10.64 -33.33 -7.45
CA ALA A 514 9.98 -33.04 -6.19
C ALA A 514 9.28 -31.67 -6.18
N MET A 515 9.84 -30.65 -6.84
CA MET A 515 9.18 -29.35 -7.03
C MET A 515 7.97 -29.48 -7.96
N THR A 516 8.15 -30.17 -9.09
CA THR A 516 7.12 -30.39 -10.13
C THR A 516 5.92 -31.17 -9.61
N GLN A 517 6.16 -32.31 -8.95
CA GLN A 517 5.13 -33.13 -8.29
C GLN A 517 4.69 -32.58 -6.93
N SER A 518 5.34 -31.53 -6.43
CA SER A 518 5.05 -30.90 -5.14
C SER A 518 5.16 -31.83 -3.93
N VAL A 519 6.14 -32.74 -3.93
CA VAL A 519 6.46 -33.66 -2.83
C VAL A 519 6.82 -32.86 -1.57
N ASN A 520 6.32 -33.25 -0.40
CA ASN A 520 6.50 -32.48 0.85
C ASN A 520 7.74 -32.91 1.63
N THR A 521 7.98 -34.22 1.74
CA THR A 521 9.08 -34.77 2.57
C THR A 521 10.47 -34.31 2.12
N VAL A 522 10.73 -34.24 0.81
CA VAL A 522 11.97 -33.67 0.24
C VAL A 522 12.25 -32.25 0.75
N PHE A 523 11.24 -31.37 0.78
CA PHE A 523 11.43 -29.98 1.20
C PHE A 523 11.55 -29.82 2.71
N ILE A 524 10.95 -30.71 3.51
CA ILE A 524 11.22 -30.77 4.95
C ILE A 524 12.68 -31.20 5.21
N HIS A 525 13.17 -32.26 4.54
CA HIS A 525 14.58 -32.70 4.65
C HIS A 525 15.54 -31.59 4.25
N MET A 526 15.28 -30.93 3.11
CA MET A 526 16.08 -29.79 2.64
C MET A 526 16.12 -28.65 3.68
N ALA A 527 14.97 -28.25 4.22
CA ALA A 527 14.89 -27.22 5.26
C ALA A 527 15.61 -27.61 6.56
N ASP A 528 15.55 -28.88 6.95
CA ASP A 528 16.23 -29.39 8.14
C ASP A 528 17.76 -29.46 7.95
N GLN A 529 18.20 -29.89 6.77
CA GLN A 529 19.60 -29.99 6.36
C GLN A 529 20.29 -28.62 6.29
N ILE A 530 19.58 -27.56 5.88
CA ILE A 530 20.17 -26.21 5.72
C ILE A 530 19.98 -25.31 6.94
N GLY A 531 18.92 -25.57 7.73
CA GLY A 531 18.49 -24.81 8.90
C GLY A 531 17.39 -23.81 8.58
N ILE A 532 16.23 -23.93 9.26
CA ILE A 532 14.99 -23.19 8.92
C ILE A 532 15.13 -21.66 8.92
N GLN A 533 16.08 -21.09 9.67
CA GLN A 533 16.32 -19.64 9.63
C GLN A 533 16.69 -19.16 8.22
N LYS A 534 17.46 -19.92 7.43
CA LYS A 534 17.82 -19.52 6.06
C LYS A 534 16.60 -19.50 5.13
N VAL A 535 15.59 -20.31 5.42
CA VAL A 535 14.32 -20.31 4.68
C VAL A 535 13.51 -19.06 5.00
N ILE A 536 13.52 -18.61 6.27
CA ILE A 536 12.96 -17.33 6.70
C ILE A 536 13.72 -16.17 6.02
N ASP A 537 15.05 -16.17 6.10
CA ASP A 537 15.94 -15.18 5.49
C ASP A 537 15.69 -15.06 3.96
N ALA A 538 15.55 -16.19 3.26
CA ALA A 538 15.25 -16.24 1.84
C ALA A 538 13.82 -15.74 1.50
N ALA A 539 12.83 -16.02 2.34
CA ALA A 539 11.48 -15.49 2.15
C ALA A 539 11.46 -13.96 2.26
N HIS A 540 12.20 -13.39 3.21
CA HIS A 540 12.36 -11.93 3.34
C HIS A 540 13.18 -11.33 2.20
N ALA A 541 14.28 -11.98 1.81
CA ALA A 541 15.09 -11.58 0.65
C ALA A 541 14.24 -11.54 -0.63
N ALA A 542 13.34 -12.51 -0.82
CA ALA A 542 12.39 -12.50 -1.93
C ALA A 542 11.37 -11.34 -1.83
N GLY A 543 10.83 -11.07 -0.65
CA GLY A 543 9.95 -9.91 -0.42
C GLY A 543 8.81 -10.12 0.59
N ILE A 544 8.73 -11.27 1.26
CA ILE A 544 7.74 -11.51 2.32
C ILE A 544 8.07 -10.65 3.56
N PRO A 545 7.14 -9.85 4.11
CA PRO A 545 7.43 -8.97 5.25
C PRO A 545 7.95 -9.69 6.51
N GLU A 546 8.92 -9.06 7.20
CA GLU A 546 9.60 -9.60 8.40
C GLU A 546 8.63 -9.94 9.56
N ASN A 547 7.50 -9.25 9.64
CA ASN A 547 6.51 -9.44 10.69
C ASN A 547 5.55 -10.63 10.46
N LEU A 548 5.58 -11.28 9.29
CA LEU A 548 4.64 -12.36 8.92
C LEU A 548 5.24 -13.76 9.04
N VAL A 549 6.48 -13.94 8.61
CA VAL A 549 7.19 -15.23 8.65
C VAL A 549 8.36 -15.12 9.61
N ASN A 550 8.26 -15.73 10.78
CA ASN A 550 9.32 -15.65 11.80
C ASN A 550 9.38 -16.86 12.76
N GLU A 551 8.39 -17.76 12.75
CA GLU A 551 8.39 -18.94 13.60
C GLU A 551 9.33 -20.02 13.05
N ARG A 552 10.26 -20.50 13.88
CA ARG A 552 11.31 -21.46 13.50
C ARG A 552 10.85 -22.92 13.54
N ARG A 553 9.76 -23.24 12.83
CA ARG A 553 9.20 -24.61 12.69
C ARG A 553 9.40 -25.19 11.28
N LEU A 554 9.74 -26.48 11.18
CA LEU A 554 10.03 -27.14 9.90
C LEU A 554 8.87 -27.11 8.89
N GLY A 555 7.62 -27.11 9.37
CA GLY A 555 6.44 -27.03 8.52
C GLY A 555 6.37 -25.74 7.69
N LEU A 556 7.15 -24.70 8.02
CA LEU A 556 7.27 -23.49 7.19
C LEU A 556 7.77 -23.81 5.78
N ALA A 557 8.58 -24.86 5.60
CA ALA A 557 8.99 -25.33 4.28
C ALA A 557 7.81 -25.82 3.40
N LEU A 558 6.64 -26.02 4.00
CA LEU A 558 5.36 -26.34 3.37
C LEU A 558 4.34 -25.19 3.46
N GLY A 559 4.75 -23.98 3.86
CA GLY A 559 3.92 -22.78 3.91
C GLY A 559 2.87 -22.78 5.01
N ASP A 560 3.27 -23.05 6.26
CA ASP A 560 2.40 -23.18 7.44
C ASP A 560 2.27 -21.91 8.31
N GLN A 561 2.84 -20.80 7.86
CA GLN A 561 2.65 -19.43 8.36
C GLN A 561 1.95 -18.58 7.29
N ASP A 562 1.18 -17.59 7.74
CA ASP A 562 0.30 -16.82 6.86
C ASP A 562 1.02 -15.66 6.16
N VAL A 563 0.65 -15.39 4.90
CA VAL A 563 1.12 -14.27 4.08
C VAL A 563 -0.05 -13.66 3.29
N HIS A 564 0.11 -12.45 2.75
CA HIS A 564 -0.88 -11.88 1.83
C HIS A 564 -0.65 -12.36 0.38
N PRO A 565 -1.70 -12.45 -0.47
CA PRO A 565 -1.50 -12.71 -1.90
C PRO A 565 -0.65 -11.67 -2.62
N LEU A 566 -0.68 -10.39 -2.20
CA LEU A 566 0.25 -9.38 -2.71
C LEU A 566 1.71 -9.78 -2.45
N ASP A 567 2.06 -10.15 -1.22
CA ASP A 567 3.43 -10.50 -0.82
C ASP A 567 3.97 -11.67 -1.65
N MET A 568 3.12 -12.67 -1.95
CA MET A 568 3.49 -13.80 -2.80
C MET A 568 3.77 -13.41 -4.25
N ALA A 569 2.99 -12.47 -4.83
CA ALA A 569 3.25 -11.96 -6.17
C ALA A 569 4.57 -11.17 -6.23
N VAL A 570 4.85 -10.36 -5.20
CA VAL A 570 6.09 -9.58 -5.06
C VAL A 570 7.30 -10.50 -4.87
N ALA A 571 7.21 -11.50 -3.97
CA ALA A 571 8.29 -12.43 -3.72
C ALA A 571 8.64 -13.30 -4.94
N TYR A 572 7.64 -13.63 -5.78
CA TYR A 572 7.88 -14.32 -7.05
C TYR A 572 8.39 -13.36 -8.15
N ALA A 573 8.08 -12.06 -8.07
CA ALA A 573 8.60 -11.04 -8.97
C ALA A 573 10.13 -10.91 -8.84
N THR A 574 10.66 -11.01 -7.63
CA THR A 574 12.12 -11.03 -7.37
C THR A 574 12.84 -12.19 -8.09
N PHE A 575 12.21 -13.37 -8.20
CA PHE A 575 12.80 -14.47 -8.99
C PHE A 575 12.63 -14.26 -10.51
N ALA A 576 11.51 -13.65 -10.93
CA ALA A 576 11.28 -13.27 -12.33
C ALA A 576 12.26 -12.20 -12.85
N ALA A 577 12.76 -11.34 -11.96
CA ALA A 577 13.77 -10.32 -12.21
C ALA A 577 15.20 -10.76 -11.80
N ASP A 578 15.54 -12.04 -12.01
CA ASP A 578 16.90 -12.59 -11.80
C ASP A 578 17.51 -12.27 -10.41
N GLY A 579 16.66 -12.28 -9.37
CA GLY A 579 17.06 -12.06 -7.98
C GLY A 579 17.08 -10.60 -7.53
N VAL A 580 16.65 -9.66 -8.40
CA VAL A 580 16.49 -8.25 -8.07
C VAL A 580 15.12 -8.01 -7.44
N ARG A 581 15.10 -7.64 -6.15
CA ARG A 581 13.90 -7.24 -5.42
C ARG A 581 13.61 -5.76 -5.67
N HIS A 582 12.42 -5.46 -6.16
CA HIS A 582 11.88 -4.09 -6.20
C HIS A 582 10.83 -3.90 -5.11
N GLN A 583 10.73 -2.68 -4.56
CA GLN A 583 9.70 -2.35 -3.58
C GLN A 583 8.33 -2.20 -4.28
N PRO A 584 7.26 -2.85 -3.78
CA PRO A 584 5.96 -2.79 -4.42
C PRO A 584 5.27 -1.43 -4.22
N PHE A 585 4.74 -0.86 -5.30
CA PHE A 585 4.03 0.40 -5.27
C PHE A 585 2.78 0.38 -6.17
N LEU A 586 1.75 1.13 -5.78
CA LEU A 586 0.49 1.29 -6.51
C LEU A 586 0.27 2.73 -6.98
N VAL A 587 0.88 3.73 -6.34
CA VAL A 587 0.79 5.15 -6.72
C VAL A 587 1.98 5.53 -7.60
N GLN A 588 1.72 5.87 -8.86
CA GLN A 588 2.74 6.37 -9.79
C GLN A 588 2.99 7.88 -9.62
N LYS A 589 1.95 8.68 -9.42
CA LYS A 589 2.06 10.15 -9.32
C LYS A 589 0.91 10.78 -8.52
N VAL A 590 1.20 11.88 -7.83
CA VAL A 590 0.23 12.71 -7.11
C VAL A 590 0.45 14.17 -7.47
N THR A 591 -0.57 14.80 -8.07
CA THR A 591 -0.53 16.22 -8.47
C THR A 591 -1.74 16.95 -7.89
N THR A 592 -1.54 18.16 -7.36
CA THR A 592 -2.60 18.99 -6.76
C THR A 592 -3.42 19.75 -7.81
N ALA A 593 -4.56 20.28 -7.36
CA ALA A 593 -5.40 21.23 -8.10
C ALA A 593 -4.64 22.47 -8.64
N ASP A 594 -3.54 22.91 -8.01
CA ASP A 594 -2.70 24.03 -8.48
C ASP A 594 -1.43 23.59 -9.24
N GLY A 595 -1.32 22.30 -9.58
CA GLY A 595 -0.26 21.76 -10.44
C GLY A 595 1.06 21.44 -9.70
N ARG A 596 1.07 21.44 -8.36
CA ARG A 596 2.21 20.95 -7.57
C ARG A 596 2.23 19.43 -7.63
N VAL A 597 3.38 18.84 -7.98
CA VAL A 597 3.61 17.41 -7.79
C VAL A 597 3.96 17.19 -6.32
N LEU A 598 3.15 16.43 -5.59
CA LEU A 598 3.43 16.02 -4.20
C LEU A 598 4.32 14.78 -4.15
N TYR A 599 4.14 13.88 -5.12
CA TYR A 599 4.88 12.64 -5.26
C TYR A 599 4.91 12.20 -6.72
N GLU A 600 6.01 11.59 -7.15
CA GLU A 600 6.17 10.94 -8.45
C GLU A 600 7.18 9.80 -8.30
N ALA A 601 6.75 8.57 -8.60
CA ALA A 601 7.62 7.40 -8.58
C ALA A 601 8.58 7.46 -9.78
N PRO A 602 9.86 7.06 -9.63
CA PRO A 602 10.83 7.08 -10.71
C PRO A 602 10.46 6.11 -11.84
N GLU A 603 10.76 6.46 -13.09
CA GLU A 603 10.54 5.62 -14.28
C GLU A 603 11.30 4.27 -14.23
N SER A 604 12.33 4.18 -13.39
CA SER A 604 13.07 2.95 -13.10
C SER A 604 13.39 2.92 -11.60
N PRO A 605 12.50 2.35 -10.76
CA PRO A 605 12.73 2.21 -9.33
C PRO A 605 13.98 1.37 -9.03
N ALA A 606 14.80 1.83 -8.08
CA ALA A 606 16.01 1.12 -7.68
C ALA A 606 15.64 -0.28 -7.12
N GLY A 607 16.25 -1.31 -7.70
CA GLY A 607 16.17 -2.68 -7.20
C GLY A 607 17.35 -3.06 -6.32
N GLU A 608 17.16 -4.09 -5.50
CA GLU A 608 18.17 -4.65 -4.60
C GLU A 608 18.48 -6.09 -5.02
N GLN A 609 19.75 -6.43 -5.25
CA GLN A 609 20.16 -7.79 -5.64
C GLN A 609 20.09 -8.76 -4.45
N ALA A 610 18.88 -9.18 -4.10
CA ALA A 610 18.59 -10.04 -2.94
C ALA A 610 19.06 -11.49 -3.12
N PHE A 611 19.11 -11.97 -4.37
CA PHE A 611 19.75 -13.22 -4.76
C PHE A 611 20.72 -12.99 -5.91
N PRO A 612 21.84 -13.73 -6.01
CA PRO A 612 22.60 -13.83 -7.25
C PRO A 612 21.71 -14.35 -8.40
N GLN A 613 21.90 -13.83 -9.61
CA GLN A 613 21.15 -14.25 -10.81
C GLN A 613 21.10 -15.77 -10.98
N GLN A 614 22.25 -16.46 -10.83
CA GLN A 614 22.34 -17.92 -10.93
C GLN A 614 21.40 -18.65 -9.94
N VAL A 615 21.25 -18.14 -8.70
CA VAL A 615 20.34 -18.70 -7.69
C VAL A 615 18.89 -18.50 -8.10
N ALA A 616 18.48 -17.28 -8.45
CA ALA A 616 17.12 -16.97 -8.89
C ALA A 616 16.73 -17.76 -10.14
N ARG A 617 17.67 -17.92 -11.08
CA ARG A 617 17.53 -18.70 -12.31
C ARG A 617 17.37 -20.20 -12.04
N ASN A 618 18.14 -20.78 -11.12
CA ASN A 618 17.93 -22.17 -10.67
C ASN A 618 16.56 -22.37 -9.99
N VAL A 619 16.13 -21.40 -9.16
CA VAL A 619 14.78 -21.42 -8.55
C VAL A 619 13.68 -21.37 -9.62
N THR A 620 13.84 -20.51 -10.64
CA THR A 620 12.92 -20.42 -11.77
C THR A 620 12.86 -21.72 -12.57
N GLU A 621 14.01 -22.33 -12.85
CA GLU A 621 14.12 -23.60 -13.58
C GLU A 621 13.37 -24.74 -12.87
N SER A 622 13.49 -24.83 -11.54
CA SER A 622 12.77 -25.82 -10.73
C SER A 622 11.24 -25.80 -10.89
N MET A 623 10.69 -24.70 -11.41
CA MET A 623 9.26 -24.43 -11.53
C MET A 623 8.72 -24.41 -12.97
N MET A 624 9.57 -24.54 -14.01
CA MET A 624 9.12 -24.38 -15.40
C MET A 624 8.21 -25.52 -15.89
N GLN A 625 8.40 -26.75 -15.39
CA GLN A 625 7.51 -27.87 -15.74
C GLN A 625 6.13 -27.80 -15.06
N VAL A 626 6.00 -27.07 -13.94
CA VAL A 626 4.81 -27.09 -13.07
C VAL A 626 3.54 -26.64 -13.81
N ALA A 627 3.63 -25.66 -14.71
CA ALA A 627 2.48 -25.16 -15.48
C ALA A 627 1.89 -26.26 -16.40
N SER A 628 2.76 -26.95 -17.14
CA SER A 628 2.39 -28.05 -18.03
C SER A 628 1.85 -29.26 -17.25
N THR A 629 2.56 -29.72 -16.22
CA THR A 629 2.12 -30.84 -15.36
C THR A 629 0.82 -30.53 -14.60
N SER A 630 0.55 -29.25 -14.30
CA SER A 630 -0.71 -28.81 -13.69
C SER A 630 -1.89 -28.74 -14.67
N GLY A 631 -1.66 -28.94 -15.98
CA GLY A 631 -2.69 -28.78 -17.03
C GLY A 631 -3.02 -27.32 -17.35
N VAL A 632 -2.17 -26.36 -16.95
CA VAL A 632 -2.37 -24.91 -17.12
C VAL A 632 -1.18 -24.17 -17.78
N PRO A 633 -0.59 -24.67 -18.89
CA PRO A 633 0.48 -23.97 -19.60
C PRO A 633 0.00 -22.65 -20.22
N LEU A 634 0.92 -21.70 -20.45
CA LEU A 634 0.60 -20.46 -21.16
C LEU A 634 0.52 -20.68 -22.68
N SER A 635 -0.34 -19.92 -23.35
CA SER A 635 -0.60 -20.05 -24.78
C SER A 635 0.57 -19.58 -25.63
N GLY A 636 0.82 -20.26 -26.76
CA GLY A 636 1.86 -19.91 -27.72
C GLY A 636 3.28 -20.30 -27.33
N GLY A 637 3.46 -21.26 -26.41
CA GLY A 637 4.79 -21.70 -25.97
C GLY A 637 5.52 -20.68 -25.08
N ARG A 638 4.80 -19.69 -24.55
CA ARG A 638 5.37 -18.66 -23.67
C ARG A 638 5.96 -19.31 -22.41
N PRO A 639 7.27 -19.14 -22.12
CA PRO A 639 7.89 -19.72 -20.93
C PRO A 639 7.29 -19.11 -19.67
N ALA A 640 7.05 -19.94 -18.67
CA ALA A 640 6.55 -19.53 -17.38
C ALA A 640 7.06 -20.47 -16.29
N ALA A 641 7.31 -19.91 -15.11
CA ALA A 641 7.60 -20.66 -13.91
C ALA A 641 6.44 -20.47 -12.93
N SER A 642 5.96 -21.56 -12.31
CA SER A 642 4.83 -21.48 -11.39
C SER A 642 4.92 -22.48 -10.24
N LYS A 643 4.12 -22.24 -9.21
CA LYS A 643 3.92 -23.18 -8.11
C LYS A 643 2.48 -23.17 -7.61
N SER A 644 1.90 -24.37 -7.59
CA SER A 644 0.67 -24.68 -6.87
C SER A 644 0.92 -24.73 -5.36
N GLY A 645 0.02 -24.11 -4.59
CA GLY A 645 -0.04 -24.19 -3.14
C GLY A 645 -1.42 -24.65 -2.68
N THR A 646 -1.50 -25.31 -1.52
CA THR A 646 -2.76 -25.78 -0.92
C THR A 646 -2.50 -26.01 0.58
N ALA A 647 -3.37 -25.47 1.43
CA ALA A 647 -3.34 -25.69 2.88
C ALA A 647 -4.52 -26.58 3.30
N GLN A 648 -4.22 -27.65 4.04
CA GLN A 648 -5.22 -28.58 4.56
C GLN A 648 -5.98 -27.96 5.73
N ASN A 649 -7.27 -28.30 5.87
CA ASN A 649 -8.05 -27.90 7.03
C ASN A 649 -7.84 -28.91 8.17
N GLU A 650 -7.34 -28.42 9.31
CA GLU A 650 -6.99 -29.25 10.48
C GLU A 650 -8.19 -29.93 11.15
N GLN A 651 -9.37 -29.28 11.12
CA GLN A 651 -10.59 -29.79 11.73
C GLN A 651 -11.27 -30.85 10.86
N TYR A 652 -11.19 -30.70 9.53
CA TYR A 652 -11.89 -31.53 8.55
C TYR A 652 -10.89 -32.30 7.67
N LYS A 653 -10.46 -33.48 8.16
CA LYS A 653 -9.49 -34.35 7.46
C LYS A 653 -9.87 -34.58 6.00
N GLY A 654 -8.89 -34.45 5.11
CA GLY A 654 -9.07 -34.58 3.65
C GLY A 654 -9.79 -33.41 2.99
N GLN A 655 -10.01 -32.29 3.71
CA GLN A 655 -10.46 -31.03 3.14
C GLN A 655 -9.31 -30.01 3.11
N ASN A 656 -9.42 -29.02 2.23
CA ASN A 656 -8.51 -27.89 2.15
C ASN A 656 -9.22 -26.62 2.66
N ARG A 657 -8.47 -25.64 3.16
CA ARG A 657 -8.97 -24.30 3.53
C ARG A 657 -8.51 -23.21 2.55
N ASP A 658 -7.32 -23.37 1.98
CA ASP A 658 -6.72 -22.41 1.06
C ASP A 658 -6.14 -23.14 -0.15
N ALA A 659 -6.31 -22.57 -1.34
CA ALA A 659 -5.73 -23.06 -2.58
C ALA A 659 -5.11 -21.90 -3.37
N TRP A 660 -3.90 -22.12 -3.89
CA TRP A 660 -3.05 -21.10 -4.46
C TRP A 660 -2.47 -21.50 -5.80
N TYR A 661 -2.27 -20.52 -6.67
CA TYR A 661 -1.37 -20.63 -7.81
C TYR A 661 -0.60 -19.33 -7.96
N VAL A 662 0.72 -19.41 -7.87
CA VAL A 662 1.62 -18.26 -7.99
C VAL A 662 2.60 -18.56 -9.11
N GLY A 663 2.84 -17.62 -10.02
CA GLY A 663 3.69 -17.87 -11.17
C GLY A 663 3.90 -16.66 -12.06
N TYR A 664 4.96 -16.70 -12.86
CA TYR A 664 5.50 -15.55 -13.55
C TYR A 664 6.10 -15.89 -14.92
N THR A 665 6.30 -14.81 -15.67
CA THR A 665 7.13 -14.68 -16.87
C THR A 665 8.07 -13.49 -16.63
N PRO A 666 9.10 -13.24 -17.47
CA PRO A 666 9.96 -12.05 -17.32
C PRO A 666 9.19 -10.71 -17.26
N GLN A 667 8.01 -10.67 -17.87
CA GLN A 667 7.17 -9.47 -18.01
C GLN A 667 6.15 -9.26 -16.89
N LEU A 668 5.82 -10.29 -16.10
CA LEU A 668 4.71 -10.24 -15.14
C LEU A 668 4.79 -11.40 -14.13
N SER A 669 4.72 -11.08 -12.84
CA SER A 669 4.46 -12.04 -11.75
C SER A 669 3.02 -11.93 -11.28
N THR A 670 2.37 -13.06 -10.96
CA THR A 670 0.97 -13.09 -10.51
C THR A 670 0.75 -14.12 -9.41
N ALA A 671 0.03 -13.74 -8.36
CA ALA A 671 -0.51 -14.65 -7.36
C ALA A 671 -2.04 -14.71 -7.47
N VAL A 672 -2.59 -15.92 -7.34
CA VAL A 672 -4.04 -16.17 -7.19
C VAL A 672 -4.29 -17.02 -5.96
N TRP A 673 -5.25 -16.60 -5.15
CA TRP A 673 -5.76 -17.34 -3.99
C TRP A 673 -7.26 -17.62 -4.15
N VAL A 674 -7.68 -18.81 -3.72
CA VAL A 674 -9.07 -19.17 -3.48
C VAL A 674 -9.19 -19.78 -2.08
N GLY A 675 -10.09 -19.24 -1.27
CA GLY A 675 -10.34 -19.67 0.11
C GLY A 675 -11.76 -19.36 0.54
N SER A 676 -11.96 -19.08 1.83
CA SER A 676 -13.25 -18.74 2.43
C SER A 676 -13.07 -17.74 3.58
N ASP A 677 -14.16 -17.08 4.01
CA ASP A 677 -14.11 -16.05 5.07
C ASP A 677 -13.35 -16.55 6.32
N LYS A 678 -13.76 -17.71 6.85
CA LYS A 678 -13.33 -18.26 8.15
C LYS A 678 -12.44 -19.49 8.04
N SER A 679 -11.82 -19.71 6.88
CA SER A 679 -11.02 -20.93 6.59
C SER A 679 -11.84 -22.23 6.61
N ASP A 680 -13.17 -22.11 6.39
CA ASP A 680 -14.09 -23.21 6.14
C ASP A 680 -13.65 -24.06 4.92
N PRO A 681 -13.91 -25.39 4.91
CA PRO A 681 -13.59 -26.29 3.81
C PRO A 681 -13.97 -25.76 2.40
N ILE A 682 -12.97 -25.51 1.55
CA ILE A 682 -13.20 -25.07 0.18
C ILE A 682 -13.49 -26.23 -0.76
N LYS A 683 -14.67 -26.18 -1.40
CA LYS A 683 -15.18 -27.19 -2.33
C LYS A 683 -15.62 -26.54 -3.63
N ASN A 684 -15.43 -27.26 -4.74
CA ASN A 684 -15.94 -26.84 -6.04
C ASN A 684 -17.44 -27.18 -6.19
N SER A 685 -18.02 -26.79 -7.32
CA SER A 685 -19.41 -27.09 -7.71
C SER A 685 -19.78 -28.58 -7.70
N ALA A 686 -18.80 -29.49 -7.82
CA ALA A 686 -18.97 -30.94 -7.71
C ALA A 686 -18.76 -31.49 -6.27
N GLY A 687 -18.68 -30.61 -5.27
CA GLY A 687 -18.51 -30.97 -3.86
C GLY A 687 -17.11 -31.48 -3.47
N ARG A 688 -16.15 -31.46 -4.40
CA ARG A 688 -14.77 -31.97 -4.19
C ARG A 688 -13.87 -30.87 -3.61
N PRO A 689 -12.89 -31.19 -2.74
CA PRO A 689 -11.91 -30.24 -2.24
C PRO A 689 -11.18 -29.50 -3.38
N ILE A 690 -10.95 -28.20 -3.21
CA ILE A 690 -10.21 -27.40 -4.20
C ILE A 690 -8.71 -27.47 -3.90
N TYR A 691 -7.91 -27.74 -4.93
CA TYR A 691 -6.44 -27.71 -4.90
C TYR A 691 -5.90 -26.58 -5.79
N GLY A 692 -4.64 -26.19 -5.58
CA GLY A 692 -4.01 -25.05 -6.24
C GLY A 692 -4.10 -25.05 -7.77
N ARG A 693 -3.89 -26.21 -8.42
CA ARG A 693 -3.99 -26.35 -9.88
C ARG A 693 -5.42 -26.22 -10.44
N MET A 694 -6.45 -26.20 -9.60
CA MET A 694 -7.86 -26.18 -10.02
C MET A 694 -8.34 -24.76 -10.30
N LEU A 695 -9.18 -24.16 -9.43
CA LEU A 695 -9.71 -22.81 -9.63
C LEU A 695 -8.61 -21.74 -9.64
N PRO A 696 -7.62 -21.73 -8.72
CA PRO A 696 -6.55 -20.71 -8.74
C PRO A 696 -5.70 -20.80 -10.01
N GLY A 697 -5.25 -22.00 -10.40
CA GLY A 697 -4.49 -22.22 -11.64
C GLY A 697 -5.27 -21.85 -12.90
N SER A 698 -6.57 -22.16 -12.96
CA SER A 698 -7.45 -21.79 -14.07
C SER A 698 -7.63 -20.28 -14.20
N ILE A 699 -7.68 -19.54 -13.09
CA ILE A 699 -7.73 -18.07 -13.08
C ILE A 699 -6.39 -17.50 -13.53
N TRP A 700 -5.27 -17.98 -12.95
CA TRP A 700 -3.91 -17.55 -13.28
C TRP A 700 -3.63 -17.71 -14.78
N GLN A 701 -3.91 -18.89 -15.36
CA GLN A 701 -3.69 -19.16 -16.77
C GLN A 701 -4.51 -18.23 -17.68
N ARG A 702 -5.80 -18.04 -17.36
CA ARG A 702 -6.69 -17.15 -18.11
C ARG A 702 -6.22 -15.71 -18.06
N PHE A 703 -5.86 -15.22 -16.87
CA PHE A 703 -5.34 -13.88 -16.68
C PHE A 703 -4.02 -13.67 -17.43
N MET A 704 -3.02 -14.53 -17.22
CA MET A 704 -1.70 -14.41 -17.84
C MET A 704 -1.77 -14.45 -19.37
N ASN A 705 -2.56 -15.37 -19.94
CA ASN A 705 -2.76 -15.43 -21.39
C ASN A 705 -3.47 -14.18 -21.95
N GLN A 706 -4.37 -13.55 -21.19
CA GLN A 706 -5.07 -12.33 -21.61
C GLN A 706 -4.26 -11.04 -21.39
N ALA A 707 -3.48 -10.95 -20.30
CA ALA A 707 -2.65 -9.80 -19.94
C ALA A 707 -1.35 -9.70 -20.78
N LEU A 708 -0.89 -10.84 -21.31
CA LEU A 708 0.28 -10.94 -22.19
C LEU A 708 -0.11 -11.20 -23.66
N ALA A 709 -1.40 -11.12 -23.99
CA ALA A 709 -1.89 -11.24 -25.37
C ALA A 709 -1.31 -10.11 -26.25
N GLY A 710 -0.67 -10.48 -27.36
CA GLY A 710 -0.04 -9.53 -28.28
C GLY A 710 1.25 -8.87 -27.78
N LYS A 711 1.69 -9.13 -26.54
CA LYS A 711 3.03 -8.75 -26.09
C LYS A 711 4.07 -9.75 -26.64
N PRO A 712 5.33 -9.33 -26.86
CA PRO A 712 6.42 -10.25 -27.21
C PRO A 712 6.52 -11.42 -26.23
N ILE A 713 6.98 -12.57 -26.72
CA ILE A 713 7.35 -13.70 -25.87
C ILE A 713 8.80 -13.50 -25.45
N GLU A 714 8.99 -12.94 -24.26
CA GLU A 714 10.32 -12.81 -23.64
C GLU A 714 10.73 -14.16 -23.03
N GLN A 715 11.99 -14.53 -23.27
CA GLN A 715 12.63 -15.68 -22.63
C GLN A 715 13.21 -15.25 -21.28
N PHE A 716 13.39 -16.22 -20.37
CA PHE A 716 14.24 -15.99 -19.21
C PHE A 716 15.71 -15.90 -19.63
N SER A 717 16.55 -15.33 -18.76
CA SER A 717 18.00 -15.32 -18.91
C SER A 717 18.59 -16.75 -19.00
N PRO A 718 19.82 -16.91 -19.53
CA PRO A 718 20.47 -18.22 -19.64
C PRO A 718 20.53 -18.97 -18.31
N PHE A 719 20.28 -20.28 -18.35
CA PHE A 719 20.35 -21.16 -17.19
C PHE A 719 21.71 -21.86 -17.10
N GLU A 720 22.35 -21.75 -15.93
CA GLU A 720 23.51 -22.54 -15.54
C GLU A 720 23.16 -23.34 -14.28
N PRO A 721 23.35 -24.68 -14.25
CA PRO A 721 23.01 -25.49 -13.09
C PRO A 721 23.93 -25.23 -11.89
N MET A 722 23.33 -25.07 -10.71
CA MET A 722 24.03 -25.05 -9.43
C MET A 722 23.89 -26.40 -8.72
N GLY A 723 24.96 -26.85 -8.04
CA GLY A 723 24.96 -28.12 -7.31
C GLY A 723 24.93 -29.32 -8.25
N THR A 724 24.19 -30.38 -7.89
CA THR A 724 23.91 -31.49 -8.81
C THR A 724 23.07 -31.00 -10.01
N PRO A 725 23.56 -31.09 -11.26
CA PRO A 725 22.80 -30.65 -12.43
C PRO A 725 21.55 -31.52 -12.64
N PRO A 726 20.47 -30.98 -13.21
CA PRO A 726 19.31 -31.77 -13.60
C PRO A 726 19.70 -32.75 -14.72
N TYR A 727 19.18 -33.98 -14.63
CA TYR A 727 19.16 -34.91 -15.76
C TYR A 727 17.82 -34.75 -16.49
N TYR A 728 17.87 -34.09 -17.64
CA TYR A 728 16.89 -34.28 -18.71
C TYR A 728 17.53 -35.36 -19.59
N GLY A 729 16.85 -36.48 -19.83
CA GLY A 729 17.47 -37.63 -20.51
C GLY A 729 17.92 -37.27 -21.92
N ASP A 730 19.09 -37.77 -22.29
CA ASP A 730 19.79 -37.35 -23.50
C ASP A 730 19.03 -37.82 -24.77
N ASP A 731 18.62 -36.86 -25.60
CA ASP A 731 18.27 -37.09 -27.01
C ASP A 731 19.59 -37.03 -27.81
N ASP A 732 20.51 -37.96 -27.54
CA ASP A 732 21.74 -38.12 -28.33
C ASP A 732 21.39 -38.85 -29.64
N ASP A 733 21.53 -38.14 -30.76
CA ASP A 733 21.56 -38.76 -32.10
C ASP A 733 22.92 -39.49 -32.26
N ASP A 734 22.91 -40.83 -32.27
CA ASP A 734 24.09 -41.70 -32.48
C ASP A 734 24.66 -41.58 -33.93
N ASP A 735 25.19 -40.41 -34.30
CA ASP A 735 26.00 -40.17 -35.52
C ASP A 735 27.51 -40.36 -35.21
N ASP A 736 27.88 -41.48 -34.58
CA ASP A 736 29.29 -41.89 -34.39
C ASP A 736 29.87 -42.42 -35.71
N GLU A 737 30.43 -41.53 -36.53
CA GLU A 737 31.28 -41.88 -37.69
C GLU A 737 32.68 -42.36 -37.24
N ASP A 738 33.12 -43.48 -37.83
CA ASP A 738 34.51 -43.97 -37.96
C ASP A 738 35.41 -44.16 -36.70
N GLU A 739 35.79 -45.42 -36.42
CA GLU A 739 37.16 -45.91 -36.72
C GLU A 739 37.27 -47.46 -36.53
N ASP A 740 37.15 -48.22 -37.63
CA ASP A 740 37.37 -49.68 -37.67
C ASP A 740 38.88 -50.02 -37.63
N ASP A 741 39.46 -50.27 -36.45
CA ASP A 741 40.86 -50.69 -36.32
C ASP A 741 41.03 -52.21 -36.53
N TYR A 742 41.57 -52.61 -37.69
CA TYR A 742 41.74 -54.00 -38.12
C TYR A 742 43.06 -54.62 -37.62
N GLU A 743 43.06 -55.36 -36.51
CA GLU A 743 44.10 -56.36 -36.21
C GLU A 743 43.65 -57.79 -36.54
N ASP A 744 44.51 -58.54 -37.23
CA ASP A 744 44.29 -59.89 -37.74
C ASP A 744 44.65 -60.97 -36.70
N GLY A 745 43.94 -62.10 -36.70
CA GLY A 745 44.04 -63.12 -35.65
C GLY A 745 43.26 -64.41 -35.92
N GLU A 746 43.81 -65.31 -36.73
CA GLU A 746 43.37 -66.71 -36.81
C GLU A 746 43.32 -67.34 -35.38
N ASP A 747 42.39 -68.23 -34.98
CA ASP A 747 42.29 -69.58 -35.58
C ASP A 747 41.11 -70.46 -35.04
N ARG A 748 40.49 -71.24 -35.94
CA ARG A 748 39.92 -72.61 -35.79
C ARG A 748 38.89 -73.03 -34.68
N ARG A 749 37.67 -73.36 -35.21
CA ARG A 749 36.92 -74.67 -35.13
C ARG A 749 35.82 -74.93 -34.07
N GLY A 750 34.70 -75.49 -34.56
CA GLY A 750 33.67 -76.26 -33.82
C GLY A 750 32.35 -75.49 -33.64
N ARG A 751 31.22 -75.71 -34.32
CA ARG A 751 30.56 -76.83 -35.04
C ARG A 751 29.70 -77.78 -34.18
N GLY A 752 28.39 -77.49 -34.13
CA GLY A 752 27.30 -78.42 -33.78
C GLY A 752 26.75 -78.26 -32.35
N ASP A 753 25.48 -78.62 -32.05
CA ASP A 753 24.35 -78.95 -32.94
C ASP A 753 23.00 -78.69 -32.20
N ARG A 754 21.87 -78.88 -32.90
CA ARG A 754 20.45 -78.65 -32.54
C ARG A 754 19.99 -79.09 -31.13
N GLY A 755 18.88 -78.49 -30.68
CA GLY A 755 18.14 -78.89 -29.47
C GLY A 755 16.65 -78.53 -29.43
N GLU A 756 15.89 -78.69 -30.52
CA GLU A 756 14.42 -78.45 -30.50
C GLU A 756 13.62 -79.56 -29.79
N ARG A 757 12.80 -79.19 -28.79
CA ARG A 757 11.49 -79.75 -28.36
C ARG A 757 11.21 -79.34 -26.89
N GLY A 758 10.00 -79.02 -26.44
CA GLY A 758 8.74 -78.77 -27.17
C GLY A 758 7.48 -79.36 -26.50
N GLY A 759 6.67 -78.49 -25.86
CA GLY A 759 5.21 -78.68 -25.75
C GLY A 759 4.56 -78.80 -24.34
N ARG A 760 3.60 -77.90 -24.08
CA ARG A 760 2.48 -77.95 -23.09
C ARG A 760 2.85 -77.88 -21.59
N GLY A 761 2.03 -77.25 -20.73
CA GLY A 761 0.76 -76.53 -20.93
C GLY A 761 0.15 -76.01 -19.60
N ASP A 762 -1.09 -75.52 -19.65
CA ASP A 762 -1.96 -75.00 -18.57
C ASP A 762 -1.57 -73.65 -17.91
N ASP A 763 -2.18 -72.59 -18.43
CA ASP A 763 -3.18 -71.71 -17.78
C ASP A 763 -2.90 -71.05 -16.40
N GLY A 764 -3.13 -69.73 -16.35
CA GLY A 764 -3.11 -68.89 -15.14
C GLY A 764 -3.18 -67.39 -15.50
N ASP A 765 -4.37 -66.78 -15.40
CA ASP A 765 -4.67 -65.44 -15.92
C ASP A 765 -4.06 -64.28 -15.11
N ASP A 766 -3.57 -63.25 -15.81
CA ASP A 766 -3.35 -61.89 -15.29
C ASP A 766 -3.58 -60.89 -16.45
N GLU A 767 -4.63 -60.04 -16.37
CA GLU A 767 -4.94 -59.04 -17.42
C GLU A 767 -4.23 -57.70 -17.18
N ASP A 768 -3.28 -57.36 -18.05
CA ASP A 768 -2.76 -55.99 -18.20
C ASP A 768 -3.72 -55.11 -19.02
N TYR A 769 -3.93 -53.87 -18.56
CA TYR A 769 -4.62 -52.81 -19.30
C TYR A 769 -3.80 -51.52 -19.34
N GLY A 770 -2.67 -51.58 -20.04
CA GLY A 770 -1.86 -50.41 -20.38
C GLY A 770 -2.66 -49.29 -21.08
N LEU A 771 -2.53 -48.07 -20.55
CA LEU A 771 -3.10 -46.86 -21.15
C LEU A 771 -2.51 -46.58 -22.53
N ARG A 772 -3.37 -46.25 -23.52
CA ARG A 772 -2.94 -45.67 -24.80
C ARG A 772 -3.67 -44.38 -25.10
N TYR A 773 -2.88 -43.31 -25.28
CA TYR A 773 -3.33 -42.07 -25.90
C TYR A 773 -3.55 -42.28 -27.40
N PHE A 774 -4.63 -41.72 -27.91
CA PHE A 774 -4.69 -41.18 -29.27
C PHE A 774 -5.51 -39.88 -29.22
N GLY A 775 -5.02 -38.86 -29.90
CA GLY A 775 -5.79 -37.66 -30.18
C GLY A 775 -5.82 -37.44 -31.69
N ASP A 776 -6.96 -36.97 -32.20
CA ASP A 776 -7.00 -36.12 -33.38
C ASP A 776 -8.17 -35.14 -33.28
N SER A 777 -8.13 -34.11 -34.11
CA SER A 777 -9.06 -32.99 -34.12
C SER A 777 -10.21 -33.22 -35.11
N THR A 778 -11.42 -32.77 -34.77
CA THR A 778 -12.36 -32.28 -35.79
C THR A 778 -13.45 -31.41 -35.14
N ALA A 779 -13.88 -30.38 -35.85
CA ALA A 779 -14.99 -29.52 -35.44
C ALA A 779 -16.27 -29.89 -36.21
N VAL A 780 -17.39 -30.02 -35.51
CA VAL A 780 -18.73 -30.22 -36.10
C VAL A 780 -19.74 -29.29 -35.41
N ALA A 781 -20.70 -28.78 -36.18
CA ALA A 781 -21.67 -27.77 -35.73
C ALA A 781 -22.83 -28.34 -34.91
N VAL A 782 -23.51 -27.46 -34.16
CA VAL A 782 -24.69 -27.76 -33.34
C VAL A 782 -25.99 -27.54 -34.15
N PRO A 783 -26.88 -28.54 -34.27
CA PRO A 783 -28.24 -28.36 -34.78
C PRO A 783 -29.21 -27.94 -33.65
N ALA A 784 -30.27 -27.21 -34.00
CA ALA A 784 -31.31 -26.78 -33.07
C ALA A 784 -32.58 -27.66 -33.14
N ALA A 785 -33.32 -27.76 -32.03
CA ALA A 785 -34.65 -28.37 -31.94
C ALA A 785 -35.53 -27.62 -30.92
N ASN A 786 -36.87 -27.74 -31.04
CA ASN A 786 -37.86 -26.88 -30.37
C ASN A 786 -38.43 -27.47 -29.06
N GLY A 787 -39.08 -26.60 -28.25
CA GLY A 787 -39.89 -26.98 -27.06
C GLY A 787 -41.28 -27.57 -27.41
N PRO A 788 -42.28 -27.57 -26.50
CA PRO A 788 -42.88 -26.30 -26.02
C PRO A 788 -43.53 -26.27 -24.59
N GLY A 789 -44.02 -25.08 -24.18
CA GLY A 789 -44.94 -24.83 -23.04
C GLY A 789 -44.26 -24.35 -21.73
N GLY A 790 -44.80 -23.45 -20.89
CA GLY A 790 -46.06 -22.67 -20.87
C GLY A 790 -46.71 -22.69 -19.46
N TYR A 791 -47.31 -21.65 -18.86
CA TYR A 791 -47.60 -20.24 -19.25
C TYR A 791 -47.71 -19.34 -17.99
N ALA A 792 -47.31 -18.06 -18.04
CA ALA A 792 -47.72 -16.97 -17.14
C ALA A 792 -47.39 -15.58 -17.75
N THR A 793 -48.14 -14.51 -17.44
CA THR A 793 -48.09 -13.25 -18.24
C THR A 793 -48.36 -11.95 -17.46
N VAL A 794 -47.52 -10.91 -17.72
CA VAL A 794 -47.91 -9.47 -17.95
C VAL A 794 -48.41 -8.68 -16.71
N PRO A 795 -48.21 -7.34 -16.59
CA PRO A 795 -47.79 -6.34 -17.60
C PRO A 795 -46.50 -5.55 -17.31
N ALA A 796 -46.10 -4.75 -18.31
CA ALA A 796 -45.07 -3.71 -18.22
C ALA A 796 -45.64 -2.35 -18.69
N GLN A 797 -44.94 -1.25 -18.37
CA GLN A 797 -45.14 0.07 -18.99
C GLN A 797 -43.85 0.53 -19.70
N ALA A 798 -43.99 1.47 -20.65
CA ALA A 798 -43.00 1.69 -21.70
C ALA A 798 -42.03 2.86 -21.45
N THR A 799 -40.87 2.79 -22.12
CA THR A 799 -39.92 3.89 -22.31
C THR A 799 -39.68 4.14 -23.82
N PRO A 800 -39.45 5.40 -24.26
CA PRO A 800 -39.37 5.74 -25.68
C PRO A 800 -37.95 5.73 -26.28
N THR A 801 -37.86 5.39 -27.57
CA THR A 801 -36.59 5.32 -28.33
C THR A 801 -36.26 6.63 -29.08
N PRO A 802 -35.03 7.15 -29.02
CA PRO A 802 -34.59 8.28 -29.86
C PRO A 802 -34.23 7.85 -31.30
N GLN A 803 -34.44 8.74 -32.28
CA GLN A 803 -34.02 8.55 -33.68
C GLN A 803 -32.62 9.12 -33.96
N PRO A 804 -31.85 8.56 -34.91
CA PRO A 804 -30.54 9.09 -35.32
C PRO A 804 -30.68 10.33 -36.22
N ARG A 805 -29.82 11.34 -36.02
CA ARG A 805 -29.67 12.49 -36.95
C ARG A 805 -28.49 12.29 -37.90
N ARG A 806 -28.64 12.78 -39.13
CA ARG A 806 -27.56 12.88 -40.12
C ARG A 806 -26.55 13.96 -39.72
N VAL A 807 -25.30 13.78 -40.16
CA VAL A 807 -24.23 14.78 -40.11
C VAL A 807 -23.83 15.15 -41.54
N SER A 808 -23.53 16.43 -41.78
CA SER A 808 -22.91 16.93 -43.01
C SER A 808 -21.65 17.74 -42.63
N PRO A 809 -20.56 17.69 -43.41
CA PRO A 809 -19.30 18.35 -43.05
C PRO A 809 -19.33 19.85 -43.36
N VAL A 810 -18.61 20.64 -42.55
CA VAL A 810 -18.21 22.01 -42.86
C VAL A 810 -16.71 22.12 -42.61
N SER A 811 -16.00 22.75 -43.54
CA SER A 811 -14.55 22.99 -43.47
C SER A 811 -14.28 24.48 -43.16
N SER A 812 -13.29 24.75 -42.31
CA SER A 812 -12.69 26.07 -42.17
C SER A 812 -11.23 25.97 -41.72
N ALA A 813 -10.37 26.81 -42.31
CA ALA A 813 -8.94 26.92 -42.00
C ALA A 813 -8.67 28.16 -41.12
N PRO A 814 -7.52 28.24 -40.42
CA PRO A 814 -7.26 29.32 -39.45
C PRO A 814 -6.68 30.59 -40.09
N PRO A 815 -6.99 31.79 -39.54
CA PRO A 815 -6.35 33.04 -39.94
C PRO A 815 -5.15 33.43 -39.03
N THR A 816 -4.20 34.17 -39.61
CA THR A 816 -3.12 34.90 -38.91
C THR A 816 -3.25 36.42 -39.15
N PRO A 817 -2.54 37.31 -38.41
CA PRO A 817 -3.08 38.65 -38.08
C PRO A 817 -2.49 39.83 -38.87
N ALA A 818 -3.22 40.96 -38.90
CA ALA A 818 -2.63 42.30 -39.09
C ALA A 818 -3.53 43.42 -38.53
N GLY A 819 -2.90 44.49 -38.04
CA GLY A 819 -3.51 45.53 -37.19
C GLY A 819 -4.47 46.52 -37.83
N ARG A 820 -5.20 47.21 -36.96
CA ARG A 820 -4.92 48.64 -36.71
C ARG A 820 -5.21 49.04 -35.27
#